data_AF-A0A951LDB8-F1
#
_entry.id   AF-A0A951LDB8-F1
#
_cell.length_a   1.000
_cell.length_b   1.000
_cell.length_c   1.000
_cell.angle_alpha   90.00
_cell.angle_beta   90.00
_cell.angle_gamma   90.00
#
_symmetry.space_group_name_H-M   'P 1'
#
loop_
_entity.id
_entity.type
_entity.pdbx_description
1 polymer ?
#
loop_
_entity_poly.entity_id
_entity_poly.type
_entity_poly.pdbx_seq_one_letter_code
_entity_poly.pdbx_strand_id
1 'polypeptide(L)'
;MPTYNLSKNPTTLTTPVVVTGDAVVGSGTTAWQVTNQTTLTGNGSGATGVGINLGAGTVTNTSTGHIYGYSRGIDIVGSSGGTGTVGNAGSITANATHSFAGVLIEAGGSVGNSNFVQGGTYGVDIAGATGTVTNTGTIEAAATPPNAGNLGAGVDLSAGGNVVNGPSNATTALIEGVYRGVVIGNGSGTGTLTNFGTIQTTAPVTGTNSASVFGVDFGSGGKVINGASGSTAGLIRGGYNGIFSGSGPATVTNFGTIAGTGTGLDFVAGIKMLGGSITNGASNWTSPVIEGQNFGIQVPGAAGTVVNFGTVEALVTTGSSSIGIDLTQGGLITNGASNSTAALIEGGAYGVRGSTNAASDSGATTLVNFGSIAATETATTNDGPAQVYAIELENVPGNSAANYGTVTSTGVGVYLSGGQLTNGQAGHSALVKSVYSAVLGGGSNPVTIANFGTIESTATATTGAFPNLFLSGIAGEGGGVQVTTGAVGTKTALVEGSKNGIYVYGSGRITNFGTVQSTGGSGVGVYIVPNSSGPTNGTVVNYGSIGGYIGVELTGDGTAGNTLINSGTITGSDGPGYGVEFGGTNNLLELKPGYSITGGVTAAAGSTDTLELSGSAGSPVTVDFSPASFANFGTVEFAPGTGNYATLTLAGSLDIPGTISGFTGPHDVVDLPFVGDTNNDATLMWDPTTHTITVAGDNGAVAVLNLDPNTDYTGISYVPVSDRHGGTDVEMPCFCAGTRLLTPSGEVPVEDLRVGDDVTTLSGATRPIAWIGSGRSLVTPANGRSRPIVVRAGAIADGVPRRDLHVTKGHSLYFDGVLIPVEFLVNGRSILWDEDARVVEFYHIELPSHDVLIADGAPAESYKEDGNRDRFHNVDRPVVVPAPDWFAPVLTGGPAVERVWRILLARTGFTAPALTSDPDLHLVADGRRIEPERAEDGVYTFRLGWAPLELRLASRSAVPLAIGRSHDPRRLGVAIRSIELCADGVTTALSYDSPALVDGFQDAEFGRELRWTNGDGVVPGRALFAFDGPVTVTVQLADRLDYPVAVAAESTPRIAA
;
A
#
# COMPACT_ATOMS: atom_id res chain seq x y z
N MET A 1 9.94 -34.94 78.75
CA MET A 1 9.09 -36.14 78.92
C MET A 1 9.67 -37.29 78.08
N PRO A 2 9.28 -38.56 78.25
CA PRO A 2 9.60 -39.58 77.25
C PRO A 2 8.83 -39.33 75.95
N THR A 3 9.39 -39.74 74.81
CA THR A 3 8.73 -39.74 73.50
C THR A 3 7.35 -40.39 73.58
N TYR A 4 6.35 -39.79 72.94
CA TYR A 4 5.01 -40.35 72.85
C TYR A 4 4.94 -41.40 71.75
N ASN A 5 5.09 -42.68 72.11
CA ASN A 5 4.90 -43.78 71.18
C ASN A 5 3.41 -44.09 71.02
N LEU A 6 2.91 -44.03 69.78
CA LEU A 6 1.51 -44.34 69.49
C LEU A 6 1.21 -45.81 69.82
N SER A 7 0.13 -46.03 70.57
CA SER A 7 -0.34 -47.36 70.97
C SER A 7 -1.79 -47.63 70.58
N LYS A 8 -2.49 -46.62 70.02
CA LYS A 8 -3.89 -46.67 69.58
C LYS A 8 -4.07 -45.86 68.30
N ASN A 9 -5.03 -46.25 67.46
CA ASN A 9 -5.32 -45.60 66.19
C ASN A 9 -6.85 -45.54 65.99
N PRO A 10 -7.49 -44.36 65.85
CA PRO A 10 -6.93 -43.00 65.84
C PRO A 10 -6.42 -42.54 67.22
N THR A 11 -5.56 -41.52 67.24
CA THR A 11 -5.04 -40.85 68.44
C THR A 11 -5.30 -39.34 68.38
N THR A 12 -5.81 -38.75 69.48
CA THR A 12 -5.95 -37.30 69.64
C THR A 12 -5.04 -36.82 70.78
N LEU A 13 -4.19 -35.83 70.50
CA LEU A 13 -3.22 -35.26 71.42
C LEU A 13 -3.71 -33.90 71.94
N THR A 14 -4.00 -33.83 73.23
CA THR A 14 -4.53 -32.63 73.91
C THR A 14 -3.59 -32.04 74.95
N THR A 15 -2.54 -32.78 75.35
CA THR A 15 -1.56 -32.36 76.35
C THR A 15 -0.19 -32.08 75.71
N PRO A 16 0.49 -30.97 76.08
CA PRO A 16 1.77 -30.63 75.48
C PRO A 16 2.84 -31.72 75.66
N VAL A 17 3.65 -31.96 74.62
CA VAL A 17 4.76 -32.92 74.62
C VAL A 17 6.04 -32.18 74.26
N VAL A 18 6.98 -32.11 75.20
CA VAL A 18 8.32 -31.53 74.98
C VAL A 18 9.38 -32.55 75.40
N VAL A 19 10.19 -32.99 74.43
CA VAL A 19 11.16 -34.09 74.62
C VAL A 19 12.46 -33.83 73.88
N THR A 20 13.52 -34.51 74.32
CA THR A 20 14.76 -34.66 73.54
C THR A 20 14.66 -36.00 72.80
N GLY A 21 14.54 -35.95 71.48
CA GLY A 21 14.10 -37.02 70.59
C GLY A 21 12.83 -36.63 69.83
N ASP A 22 12.26 -37.58 69.10
CA ASP A 22 11.01 -37.36 68.37
C ASP A 22 9.85 -37.20 69.37
N ALA A 23 8.95 -36.23 69.16
CA ALA A 23 7.87 -35.96 70.11
C ALA A 23 6.79 -37.03 70.06
N VAL A 24 6.38 -37.43 68.85
CA VAL A 24 5.40 -38.49 68.58
C VAL A 24 5.95 -39.46 67.57
N VAL A 25 5.88 -40.76 67.86
CA VAL A 25 6.36 -41.83 66.96
C VAL A 25 5.27 -42.86 66.72
N GLY A 26 4.94 -43.09 65.45
CA GLY A 26 4.07 -44.16 64.96
C GLY A 26 4.84 -45.08 64.04
N SER A 27 5.44 -46.15 64.58
CA SER A 27 6.26 -47.09 63.82
C SER A 27 5.41 -48.12 63.04
N GLY A 28 6.05 -48.78 62.08
CA GLY A 28 5.45 -49.85 61.25
C GLY A 28 4.67 -49.34 60.03
N THR A 29 3.98 -50.26 59.36
CA THR A 29 3.21 -49.98 58.13
C THR A 29 1.76 -49.55 58.41
N THR A 30 1.39 -49.43 59.69
CA THR A 30 0.07 -48.99 60.13
C THR A 30 -0.22 -47.57 59.63
N ALA A 31 -1.36 -47.37 58.99
CA ALA A 31 -1.84 -46.03 58.61
C ALA A 31 -2.36 -45.29 59.85
N TRP A 32 -1.45 -44.63 60.58
CA TRP A 32 -1.77 -43.91 61.81
C TRP A 32 -2.64 -42.68 61.53
N GLN A 33 -3.66 -42.45 62.33
CA GLN A 33 -4.49 -41.24 62.30
C GLN A 33 -4.23 -40.43 63.57
N VAL A 34 -3.54 -39.31 63.44
CA VAL A 34 -3.13 -38.44 64.56
C VAL A 34 -3.81 -37.08 64.44
N THR A 35 -4.54 -36.67 65.48
CA THR A 35 -5.08 -35.31 65.59
C THR A 35 -4.33 -34.54 66.68
N ASN A 36 -3.69 -33.43 66.34
CA ASN A 36 -3.00 -32.56 67.29
C ASN A 36 -3.85 -31.32 67.66
N GLN A 37 -4.07 -31.11 68.95
CA GLN A 37 -4.77 -29.96 69.53
C GLN A 37 -3.90 -29.17 70.53
N THR A 38 -2.59 -29.44 70.55
CA THR A 38 -1.67 -28.92 71.58
C THR A 38 -0.27 -28.64 71.01
N THR A 39 0.68 -28.29 71.89
CA THR A 39 2.08 -28.05 71.51
C THR A 39 2.91 -29.34 71.58
N LEU A 40 3.52 -29.72 70.46
CA LEU A 40 4.46 -30.83 70.33
C LEU A 40 5.84 -30.27 69.96
N THR A 41 6.88 -30.68 70.67
CA THR A 41 8.25 -30.19 70.49
C THR A 41 9.21 -31.37 70.58
N GLY A 42 9.76 -31.75 69.43
CA GLY A 42 10.87 -32.71 69.33
C GLY A 42 12.19 -31.96 69.25
N ASN A 43 12.99 -31.95 70.31
CA ASN A 43 14.33 -31.36 70.29
C ASN A 43 15.37 -32.44 69.95
N GLY A 44 16.48 -32.10 69.28
CA GLY A 44 17.45 -33.12 68.90
C GLY A 44 18.75 -32.54 68.34
N SER A 45 19.50 -33.41 67.65
CA SER A 45 20.67 -33.05 66.87
C SER A 45 20.73 -33.87 65.58
N GLY A 46 21.26 -33.28 64.50
CA GLY A 46 21.26 -33.91 63.19
C GLY A 46 19.84 -34.22 62.69
N ALA A 47 19.59 -35.47 62.27
CA ALA A 47 18.29 -35.91 61.74
C ALA A 47 17.25 -36.25 62.83
N THR A 48 17.62 -36.23 64.12
CA THR A 48 16.73 -36.57 65.23
C THR A 48 15.96 -35.35 65.74
N GLY A 49 14.82 -35.59 66.42
CA GLY A 49 14.01 -34.50 66.97
C GLY A 49 12.89 -34.09 66.02
N VAL A 50 12.15 -35.06 65.49
CA VAL A 50 10.97 -34.82 64.65
C VAL A 50 9.78 -34.48 65.55
N GLY A 51 8.93 -33.53 65.13
CA GLY A 51 7.68 -33.24 65.84
C GLY A 51 6.73 -34.44 65.83
N ILE A 52 6.40 -34.96 64.64
CA ILE A 52 5.65 -36.22 64.47
C ILE A 52 6.32 -37.08 63.39
N ASN A 53 6.71 -38.31 63.76
CA ASN A 53 7.34 -39.28 62.86
C ASN A 53 6.44 -40.52 62.68
N LEU A 54 5.94 -40.75 61.47
CA LEU A 54 5.04 -41.87 61.14
C LEU A 54 5.60 -42.75 60.02
N GLY A 55 5.34 -44.05 60.08
CA GLY A 55 5.61 -44.94 58.95
C GLY A 55 4.62 -44.77 57.78
N ALA A 56 3.35 -44.48 58.09
CA ALA A 56 2.30 -44.13 57.12
C ALA A 56 1.10 -43.48 57.85
N GLY A 57 0.24 -42.76 57.12
CA GLY A 57 -1.08 -42.33 57.62
C GLY A 57 -1.36 -40.83 57.53
N THR A 58 -2.24 -40.35 58.41
CA THR A 58 -2.82 -39.01 58.41
C THR A 58 -2.48 -38.23 59.68
N VAL A 59 -2.01 -37.00 59.52
CA VAL A 59 -1.89 -36.00 60.60
C VAL A 59 -2.88 -34.88 60.37
N THR A 60 -3.68 -34.56 61.38
CA THR A 60 -4.58 -33.39 61.43
C THR A 60 -4.11 -32.45 62.54
N ASN A 61 -3.44 -31.37 62.20
CA ASN A 61 -3.05 -30.31 63.13
C ASN A 61 -4.15 -29.24 63.16
N THR A 62 -4.86 -29.14 64.29
CA THR A 62 -5.96 -28.17 64.45
C THR A 62 -5.45 -26.75 64.66
N SER A 63 -6.34 -25.75 64.68
CA SER A 63 -5.96 -24.34 64.84
C SER A 63 -5.25 -23.99 66.15
N THR A 64 -5.39 -24.81 67.18
CA THR A 64 -4.66 -24.67 68.46
C THR A 64 -3.39 -25.51 68.51
N GLY A 65 -3.11 -26.30 67.47
CA GLY A 65 -1.98 -27.21 67.41
C GLY A 65 -0.70 -26.53 66.94
N HIS A 66 0.39 -26.74 67.68
CA HIS A 66 1.71 -26.24 67.36
C HIS A 66 2.69 -27.41 67.31
N ILE A 67 3.29 -27.68 66.16
CA ILE A 67 4.25 -28.76 65.97
C ILE A 67 5.62 -28.14 65.67
N TYR A 68 6.59 -28.41 66.53
CA TYR A 68 7.99 -28.05 66.32
C TYR A 68 8.86 -29.31 66.29
N GLY A 69 9.74 -29.40 65.30
CA GLY A 69 10.83 -30.36 65.28
C GLY A 69 12.17 -29.69 65.06
N TYR A 70 13.20 -30.16 65.76
CA TYR A 70 14.58 -29.76 65.51
C TYR A 70 15.01 -30.16 64.10
N SER A 71 14.69 -31.38 63.66
CA SER A 71 14.95 -31.85 62.30
C SER A 71 13.76 -31.54 61.39
N ARG A 72 12.67 -32.31 61.46
CA ARG A 72 11.44 -32.09 60.68
C ARG A 72 10.25 -31.78 61.57
N GLY A 73 9.33 -30.93 61.13
CA GLY A 73 8.06 -30.75 61.84
C GLY A 73 7.23 -32.04 61.81
N ILE A 74 7.00 -32.57 60.60
CA ILE A 74 6.37 -33.88 60.35
C ILE A 74 7.22 -34.67 59.36
N ASP A 75 7.40 -35.97 59.63
CA ASP A 75 8.08 -36.92 58.77
C ASP A 75 7.20 -38.16 58.57
N ILE A 76 6.88 -38.50 57.32
CA ILE A 76 6.14 -39.71 56.93
C ILE A 76 6.99 -40.54 55.97
N VAL A 77 7.65 -41.57 56.52
CA VAL A 77 8.81 -42.29 55.92
C VAL A 77 8.39 -43.29 54.83
N GLY A 78 7.13 -43.72 54.76
CA GLY A 78 6.58 -44.37 53.56
C GLY A 78 7.25 -45.69 53.08
N SER A 79 8.05 -46.38 53.90
CA SER A 79 8.92 -47.53 53.51
C SER A 79 8.21 -48.79 52.99
N SER A 80 6.91 -48.72 52.65
CA SER A 80 6.11 -49.82 52.09
C SER A 80 4.85 -49.37 51.31
N GLY A 81 4.89 -48.22 50.61
CA GLY A 81 3.80 -47.83 49.68
C GLY A 81 2.55 -47.24 50.35
N GLY A 82 2.64 -46.79 51.61
CA GLY A 82 1.58 -46.04 52.27
C GLY A 82 1.69 -44.54 51.98
N THR A 83 0.61 -43.93 51.47
CA THR A 83 0.53 -42.48 51.23
C THR A 83 0.38 -41.68 52.53
N GLY A 84 1.05 -40.53 52.62
CA GLY A 84 0.89 -39.60 53.75
C GLY A 84 -0.19 -38.54 53.49
N THR A 85 -0.94 -38.16 54.53
CA THR A 85 -1.86 -37.01 54.46
C THR A 85 -1.62 -36.08 55.64
N VAL A 86 -1.42 -34.79 55.38
CA VAL A 86 -1.28 -33.77 56.43
C VAL A 86 -2.32 -32.68 56.20
N GLY A 87 -3.20 -32.47 57.17
CA GLY A 87 -4.07 -31.30 57.24
C GLY A 87 -3.60 -30.35 58.35
N ASN A 88 -3.32 -29.10 58.01
CA ASN A 88 -2.81 -28.09 58.95
C ASN A 88 -3.70 -26.85 59.01
N ALA A 89 -4.23 -26.56 60.19
CA ALA A 89 -4.87 -25.30 60.56
C ALA A 89 -4.12 -24.53 61.65
N GLY A 90 -3.08 -25.14 62.24
CA GLY A 90 -2.20 -24.55 63.26
C GLY A 90 -0.82 -24.18 62.69
N SER A 91 0.23 -24.35 63.48
CA SER A 91 1.61 -24.14 63.02
C SER A 91 2.41 -25.44 62.96
N ILE A 92 3.14 -25.66 61.86
CA ILE A 92 4.14 -26.72 61.73
C ILE A 92 5.47 -26.05 61.40
N THR A 93 6.48 -26.25 62.23
CA THR A 93 7.78 -25.58 62.08
C THR A 93 8.92 -26.57 62.28
N ALA A 94 9.93 -26.49 61.44
CA ALA A 94 11.23 -27.11 61.69
C ALA A 94 12.27 -26.05 62.08
N ASN A 95 13.46 -26.47 62.51
CA ASN A 95 14.55 -25.52 62.76
C ASN A 95 14.98 -24.82 61.47
N ALA A 96 14.76 -23.51 61.43
CA ALA A 96 15.09 -22.62 60.31
C ALA A 96 16.57 -22.55 59.91
N THR A 97 17.50 -23.15 60.67
CA THR A 97 18.94 -23.13 60.36
C THR A 97 19.46 -24.44 59.76
N HIS A 98 18.61 -25.47 59.65
CA HIS A 98 19.02 -26.82 59.24
C HIS A 98 18.44 -27.24 57.90
N SER A 99 19.01 -28.27 57.28
CA SER A 99 18.66 -28.68 55.91
C SER A 99 17.42 -29.59 55.82
N PHE A 100 16.34 -29.25 56.53
CA PHE A 100 15.19 -30.14 56.70
C PHE A 100 13.86 -29.50 56.33
N ALA A 101 12.83 -30.33 56.15
CA ALA A 101 11.49 -29.90 55.76
C ALA A 101 10.60 -29.60 56.97
N GLY A 102 9.66 -28.66 56.82
CA GLY A 102 8.55 -28.50 57.75
C GLY A 102 7.66 -29.74 57.75
N VAL A 103 7.32 -30.22 56.55
CA VAL A 103 6.62 -31.49 56.30
C VAL A 103 7.36 -32.28 55.23
N LEU A 104 7.74 -33.52 55.54
CA LEU A 104 8.32 -34.50 54.60
C LEU A 104 7.37 -35.69 54.44
N ILE A 105 7.07 -36.07 53.19
CA ILE A 105 6.36 -37.30 52.84
C ILE A 105 7.15 -38.06 51.77
N GLU A 106 7.69 -39.23 52.10
CA GLU A 106 8.66 -39.92 51.25
C GLU A 106 8.05 -40.80 50.14
N ALA A 107 6.74 -41.09 50.19
CA ALA A 107 6.06 -42.03 49.28
C ALA A 107 4.79 -41.46 48.60
N GLY A 108 4.80 -40.18 48.24
CA GLY A 108 3.63 -39.49 47.70
C GLY A 108 2.52 -39.27 48.74
N GLY A 109 1.56 -38.40 48.41
CA GLY A 109 0.51 -38.03 49.37
C GLY A 109 -0.01 -36.62 49.18
N SER A 110 -0.59 -36.07 50.26
CA SER A 110 -1.20 -34.75 50.20
C SER A 110 -0.96 -33.89 51.45
N VAL A 111 -0.68 -32.61 51.25
CA VAL A 111 -0.59 -31.60 52.32
C VAL A 111 -1.61 -30.50 52.07
N GLY A 112 -2.56 -30.33 52.99
CA GLY A 112 -3.46 -29.19 53.07
C GLY A 112 -3.00 -28.23 54.15
N ASN A 113 -2.63 -27.00 53.80
CA ASN A 113 -2.26 -25.95 54.74
C ASN A 113 -3.27 -24.79 54.71
N SER A 114 -3.71 -24.35 55.88
CA SER A 114 -4.61 -23.20 56.05
C SER A 114 -4.11 -22.16 57.05
N ASN A 115 -2.90 -22.36 57.59
CA ASN A 115 -2.28 -21.42 58.51
C ASN A 115 -0.76 -21.37 58.23
N PHE A 116 0.10 -22.00 59.02
CA PHE A 116 1.55 -21.80 58.88
C PHE A 116 2.35 -23.11 58.81
N VAL A 117 3.19 -23.23 57.78
CA VAL A 117 4.23 -24.27 57.66
C VAL A 117 5.57 -23.60 57.36
N GLN A 118 6.58 -23.88 58.18
CA GLN A 118 7.96 -23.44 57.94
C GLN A 118 8.91 -24.62 58.02
N GLY A 119 9.81 -24.73 57.07
CA GLY A 119 11.00 -25.58 57.22
C GLY A 119 12.29 -24.83 57.01
N GLY A 120 13.41 -25.55 57.17
CA GLY A 120 14.72 -25.01 56.90
C GLY A 120 15.00 -24.96 55.39
N THR A 121 15.22 -26.11 54.75
CA THR A 121 15.38 -26.18 53.28
C THR A 121 14.05 -26.23 52.57
N TYR A 122 13.06 -26.94 53.10
CA TYR A 122 11.78 -27.11 52.42
C TYR A 122 10.62 -26.73 53.32
N GLY A 123 9.66 -25.93 52.86
CA GLY A 123 8.40 -25.79 53.61
C GLY A 123 7.67 -27.14 53.63
N VAL A 124 7.40 -27.66 52.43
CA VAL A 124 6.84 -28.99 52.18
C VAL A 124 7.68 -29.73 51.13
N ASP A 125 8.05 -30.97 51.42
CA ASP A 125 8.74 -31.88 50.51
C ASP A 125 7.91 -33.18 50.37
N ILE A 126 7.49 -33.51 49.14
CA ILE A 126 6.84 -34.78 48.81
C ILE A 126 7.66 -35.48 47.73
N ALA A 127 8.16 -36.66 48.07
CA ALA A 127 9.04 -37.46 47.24
C ALA A 127 8.47 -38.86 46.96
N GLY A 128 9.19 -39.63 46.13
CA GLY A 128 8.93 -41.04 45.82
C GLY A 128 7.75 -41.33 44.89
N ALA A 129 6.68 -40.52 44.94
CA ALA A 129 5.54 -40.57 44.04
C ALA A 129 4.85 -39.19 43.96
N THR A 130 3.89 -39.02 43.05
CA THR A 130 3.22 -37.74 42.83
C THR A 130 2.55 -37.20 44.10
N GLY A 131 2.75 -35.90 44.39
CA GLY A 131 2.20 -35.23 45.56
C GLY A 131 1.05 -34.26 45.24
N THR A 132 0.27 -33.89 46.25
CA THR A 132 -0.71 -32.79 46.15
C THR A 132 -0.53 -31.81 47.30
N VAL A 133 -0.40 -30.52 47.00
CA VAL A 133 -0.36 -29.46 48.02
C VAL A 133 -1.51 -28.49 47.77
N THR A 134 -2.31 -28.22 48.79
CA THR A 134 -3.31 -27.15 48.79
C THR A 134 -2.98 -26.19 49.91
N ASN A 135 -2.69 -24.94 49.57
CA ASN A 135 -2.30 -23.91 50.52
C ASN A 135 -3.33 -22.78 50.52
N THR A 136 -3.78 -22.36 51.69
CA THR A 136 -4.59 -21.14 51.89
C THR A 136 -3.98 -20.22 52.95
N GLY A 137 -2.89 -20.64 53.60
CA GLY A 137 -2.08 -19.85 54.51
C GLY A 137 -0.68 -19.61 53.96
N THR A 138 0.35 -19.75 54.79
CA THR A 138 1.76 -19.56 54.43
C THR A 138 2.53 -20.88 54.50
N ILE A 139 3.31 -21.17 53.46
CA ILE A 139 4.34 -22.22 53.43
C ILE A 139 5.67 -21.54 53.10
N GLU A 140 6.68 -21.68 53.94
CA GLU A 140 7.98 -21.03 53.73
C GLU A 140 9.19 -21.92 54.03
N ALA A 141 10.29 -21.66 53.32
CA ALA A 141 11.62 -22.18 53.63
C ALA A 141 12.50 -21.04 54.18
N ALA A 142 13.15 -21.26 55.32
CA ALA A 142 13.81 -20.21 56.10
C ALA A 142 15.36 -20.27 56.09
N ALA A 143 15.97 -21.41 55.74
CA ALA A 143 17.42 -21.58 55.77
C ALA A 143 18.04 -21.28 54.40
N THR A 144 19.13 -20.51 54.36
CA THR A 144 20.08 -20.60 53.23
C THR A 144 20.84 -21.91 53.38
N PRO A 145 20.60 -22.93 52.53
CA PRO A 145 21.23 -24.24 52.72
C PRO A 145 22.76 -24.12 52.72
N PRO A 146 23.46 -24.76 53.68
CA PRO A 146 24.92 -24.68 53.81
C PRO A 146 25.67 -25.35 52.66
N ASN A 147 24.99 -26.13 51.81
CA ASN A 147 25.56 -26.86 50.69
C ASN A 147 24.98 -26.36 49.37
N ALA A 148 25.84 -26.01 48.41
CA ALA A 148 25.50 -25.43 47.11
C ALA A 148 24.58 -26.28 46.20
N GLY A 149 24.22 -27.52 46.59
CA GLY A 149 23.37 -28.42 45.81
C GLY A 149 21.88 -28.42 46.18
N ASN A 150 21.51 -27.95 47.38
CA ASN A 150 20.10 -27.81 47.76
C ASN A 150 19.68 -26.36 47.55
N LEU A 151 18.61 -26.13 46.79
CA LEU A 151 18.18 -24.79 46.37
C LEU A 151 17.04 -24.21 47.23
N GLY A 152 16.69 -24.84 48.35
CA GLY A 152 15.76 -24.29 49.35
C GLY A 152 14.38 -23.86 48.80
N ALA A 153 13.38 -24.76 48.84
CA ALA A 153 12.08 -24.53 48.21
C ALA A 153 10.90 -24.37 49.17
N GLY A 154 9.94 -23.49 48.86
CA GLY A 154 8.70 -23.43 49.64
C GLY A 154 7.94 -24.76 49.55
N VAL A 155 7.73 -25.25 48.33
CA VAL A 155 7.17 -26.59 48.05
C VAL A 155 8.03 -27.31 47.03
N ASP A 156 8.40 -28.57 47.31
CA ASP A 156 9.08 -29.47 46.38
C ASP A 156 8.25 -30.74 46.15
N LEU A 157 7.87 -30.97 44.88
CA LEU A 157 7.20 -32.18 44.39
C LEU A 157 8.10 -32.88 43.38
N SER A 158 9.17 -33.51 43.85
CA SER A 158 10.24 -34.07 43.02
C SER A 158 9.76 -35.09 41.96
N ALA A 159 8.73 -35.88 42.27
CA ALA A 159 8.13 -36.87 41.37
C ALA A 159 6.95 -36.33 40.52
N GLY A 160 6.68 -35.02 40.56
CA GLY A 160 5.51 -34.40 39.92
C GLY A 160 4.29 -34.32 40.86
N GLY A 161 3.17 -33.79 40.36
CA GLY A 161 1.95 -33.64 41.16
C GLY A 161 1.18 -32.35 40.95
N ASN A 162 0.39 -31.94 41.96
CA ASN A 162 -0.47 -30.77 41.87
C ASN A 162 -0.25 -29.80 43.05
N VAL A 163 -0.14 -28.51 42.77
CA VAL A 163 -0.08 -27.44 43.78
C VAL A 163 -1.21 -26.46 43.53
N VAL A 164 -2.00 -26.14 44.56
CA VAL A 164 -3.02 -25.09 44.56
C VAL A 164 -2.67 -24.08 45.65
N ASN A 165 -2.39 -22.84 45.29
CA ASN A 165 -2.05 -21.77 46.23
C ASN A 165 -3.17 -20.71 46.27
N GLY A 166 -4.07 -20.85 47.23
CA GLY A 166 -5.22 -20.00 47.50
C GLY A 166 -6.50 -20.47 46.81
N PRO A 167 -7.69 -20.05 47.27
CA PRO A 167 -8.90 -20.02 46.44
C PRO A 167 -8.82 -18.93 45.36
N SER A 168 -9.74 -18.92 44.38
CA SER A 168 -9.75 -17.95 43.26
C SER A 168 -9.83 -16.46 43.65
N ASN A 169 -10.23 -16.18 44.90
CA ASN A 169 -10.31 -14.85 45.50
C ASN A 169 -9.25 -14.62 46.60
N ALA A 170 -8.18 -15.42 46.63
CA ALA A 170 -7.15 -15.33 47.66
C ALA A 170 -6.39 -14.01 47.59
N THR A 171 -6.09 -13.45 48.76
CA THR A 171 -5.17 -12.30 48.91
C THR A 171 -4.03 -12.55 49.90
N THR A 172 -4.03 -13.71 50.57
CA THR A 172 -3.11 -14.00 51.69
C THR A 172 -2.36 -15.33 51.57
N ALA A 173 -2.70 -16.18 50.58
CA ALA A 173 -2.01 -17.46 50.41
C ALA A 173 -0.60 -17.21 49.89
N LEU A 174 0.41 -17.67 50.62
CA LEU A 174 1.83 -17.43 50.34
C LEU A 174 2.59 -18.76 50.29
N ILE A 175 3.37 -18.95 49.23
CA ILE A 175 4.45 -19.93 49.18
C ILE A 175 5.75 -19.17 48.95
N GLU A 176 6.68 -19.27 49.90
CA GLU A 176 7.95 -18.56 49.86
C GLU A 176 9.12 -19.55 49.92
N GLY A 177 9.99 -19.50 48.92
CA GLY A 177 11.22 -20.25 48.89
C GLY A 177 12.45 -19.38 49.08
N VAL A 178 13.59 -19.98 49.36
CA VAL A 178 14.86 -19.24 49.36
C VAL A 178 15.31 -19.05 47.92
N TYR A 179 15.63 -20.12 47.19
CA TYR A 179 15.91 -20.02 45.75
C TYR A 179 14.76 -20.49 44.88
N ARG A 180 13.81 -21.29 45.40
CA ARG A 180 12.70 -21.80 44.58
C ARG A 180 11.36 -21.69 45.27
N GLY A 181 10.38 -20.94 44.73
CA GLY A 181 9.05 -20.89 45.34
C GLY A 181 8.38 -22.28 45.33
N VAL A 182 8.15 -22.81 44.12
CA VAL A 182 7.59 -24.15 43.90
C VAL A 182 8.45 -24.93 42.91
N VAL A 183 8.73 -26.18 43.22
CA VAL A 183 9.42 -27.14 42.33
C VAL A 183 8.48 -28.29 42.01
N ILE A 184 8.33 -28.61 40.72
CA ILE A 184 7.56 -29.76 40.25
C ILE A 184 8.39 -30.56 39.26
N GLY A 185 8.61 -31.83 39.55
CA GLY A 185 9.13 -32.76 38.57
C GLY A 185 10.62 -32.56 38.24
N ASN A 186 11.47 -32.47 39.25
CA ASN A 186 12.94 -32.41 39.10
C ASN A 186 13.55 -33.73 38.52
N GLY A 187 12.71 -34.75 38.27
CA GLY A 187 13.00 -35.98 37.52
C GLY A 187 12.15 -36.06 36.24
N SER A 188 11.49 -37.20 35.96
CA SER A 188 10.61 -37.39 34.78
C SER A 188 9.13 -37.04 34.99
N GLY A 189 8.75 -36.65 36.21
CA GLY A 189 7.35 -36.34 36.55
C GLY A 189 6.91 -34.98 36.00
N THR A 190 5.63 -34.87 35.62
CA THR A 190 4.99 -33.60 35.26
C THR A 190 3.96 -33.21 36.32
N GLY A 191 3.47 -31.97 36.29
CA GLY A 191 2.45 -31.55 37.23
C GLY A 191 1.74 -30.26 36.87
N THR A 192 0.79 -29.89 37.72
CA THR A 192 -0.04 -28.68 37.58
C THR A 192 0.17 -27.76 38.78
N LEU A 193 0.34 -26.48 38.51
CA LEU A 193 0.33 -25.41 39.51
C LEU A 193 -0.85 -24.49 39.21
N THR A 194 -1.72 -24.28 40.18
CA THR A 194 -2.74 -23.22 40.16
C THR A 194 -2.45 -22.24 41.29
N ASN A 195 -2.00 -21.05 40.94
CA ASN A 195 -1.70 -19.99 41.89
C ASN A 195 -2.77 -18.90 41.83
N PHE A 196 -3.40 -18.59 42.96
CA PHE A 196 -4.27 -17.42 43.10
C PHE A 196 -3.73 -16.41 44.13
N GLY A 197 -2.78 -16.81 44.97
CA GLY A 197 -2.05 -15.94 45.89
C GLY A 197 -0.67 -15.57 45.38
N THR A 198 0.32 -15.58 46.28
CA THR A 198 1.71 -15.21 45.99
C THR A 198 2.63 -16.42 46.07
N ILE A 199 3.50 -16.57 45.07
CA ILE A 199 4.66 -17.46 45.09
C ILE A 199 5.90 -16.60 44.86
N GLN A 200 6.86 -16.64 45.78
CA GLN A 200 8.05 -15.80 45.68
C GLN A 200 9.34 -16.44 46.23
N THR A 201 10.47 -15.83 45.88
CA THR A 201 11.81 -16.19 46.38
C THR A 201 12.42 -15.07 47.21
N THR A 202 13.21 -15.41 48.23
CA THR A 202 13.88 -14.43 49.11
C THR A 202 15.40 -14.31 48.89
N ALA A 203 16.04 -15.26 48.20
CA ALA A 203 17.49 -15.22 47.99
C ALA A 203 17.92 -13.95 47.24
N PRO A 204 18.90 -13.19 47.76
CA PRO A 204 19.49 -12.09 47.02
C PRO A 204 20.26 -12.65 45.83
N VAL A 205 20.06 -12.04 44.66
CA VAL A 205 20.67 -12.49 43.41
C VAL A 205 22.07 -11.86 43.28
N THR A 206 23.01 -12.32 44.10
CA THR A 206 24.42 -11.90 44.08
C THR A 206 25.34 -13.14 44.10
N GLY A 207 26.28 -13.25 43.15
CA GLY A 207 27.26 -14.36 43.09
C GLY A 207 26.88 -15.56 42.20
N THR A 208 27.58 -16.70 42.34
CA THR A 208 27.57 -17.85 41.41
C THR A 208 26.29 -18.70 41.38
N ASN A 209 25.42 -18.60 42.41
CA ASN A 209 24.17 -19.38 42.51
C ASN A 209 22.95 -18.62 41.97
N SER A 210 23.18 -17.44 41.39
CA SER A 210 22.15 -16.51 40.89
C SER A 210 21.25 -17.12 39.80
N ALA A 211 21.77 -18.03 38.98
CA ALA A 211 21.07 -18.63 37.84
C ALA A 211 20.01 -19.69 38.20
N SER A 212 19.69 -19.86 39.49
CA SER A 212 18.74 -20.89 39.97
C SER A 212 17.64 -20.33 40.88
N VAL A 213 17.47 -19.00 40.93
CA VAL A 213 16.46 -18.33 41.74
C VAL A 213 15.15 -18.22 40.96
N PHE A 214 14.21 -19.16 41.17
CA PHE A 214 12.99 -19.28 40.37
C PHE A 214 11.72 -19.16 41.22
N GLY A 215 10.73 -18.41 40.75
CA GLY A 215 9.40 -18.46 41.38
C GLY A 215 8.82 -19.88 41.27
N VAL A 216 8.85 -20.43 40.07
CA VAL A 216 8.42 -21.80 39.76
C VAL A 216 9.44 -22.49 38.88
N ASP A 217 9.78 -23.74 39.21
CA ASP A 217 10.65 -24.60 38.40
C ASP A 217 9.94 -25.91 38.01
N PHE A 218 9.79 -26.13 36.70
CA PHE A 218 9.44 -27.43 36.13
C PHE A 218 10.69 -28.11 35.56
N GLY A 219 11.08 -29.24 36.15
CA GLY A 219 12.20 -30.03 35.61
C GLY A 219 11.88 -30.59 34.23
N SER A 220 10.73 -31.27 34.07
CA SER A 220 10.31 -31.98 32.84
C SER A 220 9.07 -31.42 32.13
N GLY A 221 8.73 -30.15 32.34
CA GLY A 221 7.51 -29.53 31.81
C GLY A 221 6.28 -29.71 32.71
N GLY A 222 5.16 -29.07 32.35
CA GLY A 222 3.96 -29.05 33.19
C GLY A 222 2.98 -27.95 32.81
N LYS A 223 2.03 -27.66 33.70
CA LYS A 223 0.99 -26.63 33.51
C LYS A 223 0.98 -25.62 34.65
N VAL A 224 0.94 -24.34 34.33
CA VAL A 224 0.76 -23.23 35.28
C VAL A 224 -0.50 -22.44 34.95
N ILE A 225 -1.30 -22.16 35.97
CA ILE A 225 -2.34 -21.15 35.94
C ILE A 225 -2.01 -20.14 37.03
N ASN A 226 -1.77 -18.88 36.69
CA ASN A 226 -1.50 -17.80 37.62
C ASN A 226 -2.63 -16.77 37.61
N GLY A 227 -3.37 -16.64 38.70
CA GLY A 227 -4.54 -15.78 38.84
C GLY A 227 -5.83 -16.41 38.32
N ALA A 228 -6.92 -15.67 38.49
CA ALA A 228 -8.24 -15.96 37.93
C ALA A 228 -8.59 -14.89 36.89
N SER A 229 -9.32 -15.25 35.83
CA SER A 229 -9.83 -14.26 34.87
C SER A 229 -10.61 -13.15 35.60
N GLY A 230 -10.29 -11.89 35.31
CA GLY A 230 -10.86 -10.72 35.99
C GLY A 230 -10.18 -10.32 37.30
N SER A 231 -9.05 -10.93 37.67
CA SER A 231 -8.30 -10.61 38.89
C SER A 231 -6.79 -10.59 38.62
N THR A 232 -6.10 -9.55 39.13
CA THR A 232 -4.63 -9.43 39.09
C THR A 232 -3.93 -9.94 40.35
N ALA A 233 -4.65 -10.56 41.29
CA ALA A 233 -4.10 -10.93 42.61
C ALA A 233 -3.02 -12.02 42.56
N GLY A 234 -3.01 -12.88 41.53
CA GLY A 234 -2.03 -13.95 41.38
C GLY A 234 -0.64 -13.40 41.07
N LEU A 235 0.34 -13.67 41.93
CA LEU A 235 1.73 -13.25 41.75
C LEU A 235 2.68 -14.44 41.77
N ILE A 236 3.52 -14.57 40.75
CA ILE A 236 4.69 -15.44 40.75
C ILE A 236 5.92 -14.56 40.54
N ARG A 237 6.87 -14.61 41.47
CA ARG A 237 8.09 -13.79 41.42
C ARG A 237 9.33 -14.63 41.70
N GLY A 238 10.31 -14.56 40.80
CA GLY A 238 11.63 -15.15 41.00
C GLY A 238 12.72 -14.11 40.84
N GLY A 239 13.81 -14.29 41.57
CA GLY A 239 15.00 -13.44 41.43
C GLY A 239 15.66 -13.54 40.05
N TYR A 240 15.65 -14.71 39.40
CA TYR A 240 16.23 -14.90 38.06
C TYR A 240 15.14 -15.15 37.02
N ASN A 241 14.28 -16.15 37.23
CA ASN A 241 13.11 -16.37 36.38
C ASN A 241 11.83 -16.42 37.20
N GLY A 242 10.75 -15.79 36.74
CA GLY A 242 9.43 -16.01 37.33
C GLY A 242 9.03 -17.49 37.20
N ILE A 243 9.08 -18.02 35.97
CA ILE A 243 8.87 -19.43 35.67
C ILE A 243 10.04 -19.97 34.83
N PHE A 244 10.56 -21.13 35.20
CA PHE A 244 11.57 -21.87 34.45
C PHE A 244 11.08 -23.29 34.08
N SER A 245 11.32 -23.73 32.84
CA SER A 245 11.15 -25.13 32.40
C SER A 245 12.36 -25.62 31.60
N GLY A 246 13.13 -26.54 32.19
CA GLY A 246 14.50 -26.85 31.74
C GLY A 246 14.67 -28.02 30.77
N SER A 247 13.76 -29.01 30.76
CA SER A 247 13.94 -30.22 29.92
C SER A 247 12.69 -30.69 29.15
N GLY A 248 11.55 -30.00 29.27
CA GLY A 248 10.33 -30.32 28.53
C GLY A 248 9.46 -29.10 28.22
N PRO A 249 8.51 -29.21 27.27
CA PRO A 249 7.56 -28.15 26.98
C PRO A 249 6.58 -27.96 28.15
N ALA A 250 6.15 -26.72 28.39
CA ALA A 250 5.15 -26.43 29.41
C ALA A 250 4.00 -25.57 28.86
N THR A 251 2.93 -25.45 29.63
CA THR A 251 1.79 -24.60 29.32
C THR A 251 1.59 -23.59 30.44
N VAL A 252 1.61 -22.30 30.12
CA VAL A 252 1.37 -21.22 31.10
C VAL A 252 0.13 -20.43 30.69
N THR A 253 -0.81 -20.27 31.62
CA THR A 253 -1.93 -19.32 31.51
C THR A 253 -1.80 -18.29 32.63
N ASN A 254 -1.61 -17.03 32.27
CA ASN A 254 -1.45 -15.93 33.22
C ASN A 254 -2.66 -14.99 33.18
N PHE A 255 -3.24 -14.71 34.34
CA PHE A 255 -4.24 -13.68 34.57
C PHE A 255 -3.77 -12.62 35.60
N GLY A 256 -2.63 -12.85 36.25
CA GLY A 256 -2.01 -11.94 37.21
C GLY A 256 -0.64 -11.44 36.74
N THR A 257 0.34 -11.45 37.65
CA THR A 257 1.72 -11.00 37.38
C THR A 257 2.70 -12.16 37.49
N ILE A 258 3.58 -12.31 36.49
CA ILE A 258 4.75 -13.21 36.52
C ILE A 258 6.01 -12.36 36.32
N ALA A 259 6.97 -12.46 37.23
CA ALA A 259 8.10 -11.53 37.29
C ALA A 259 9.46 -12.21 37.51
N GLY A 260 10.44 -11.86 36.68
CA GLY A 260 11.88 -12.05 36.93
C GLY A 260 12.54 -10.73 37.33
N THR A 261 13.01 -10.60 38.57
CA THR A 261 13.31 -9.27 39.17
C THR A 261 14.79 -8.95 39.40
N GLY A 262 15.71 -9.85 39.08
CA GLY A 262 17.14 -9.69 39.36
C GLY A 262 17.82 -8.69 38.43
N THR A 263 18.38 -7.62 38.97
CA THR A 263 19.07 -6.58 38.19
C THR A 263 20.56 -6.89 38.01
N GLY A 264 21.14 -6.52 36.87
CA GLY A 264 22.60 -6.63 36.63
C GLY A 264 23.10 -8.05 36.33
N LEU A 265 22.20 -8.91 35.86
CA LEU A 265 22.48 -10.28 35.45
C LEU A 265 22.07 -10.44 33.99
N ASP A 266 22.67 -11.41 33.31
CA ASP A 266 22.24 -11.81 31.98
C ASP A 266 21.13 -12.86 32.08
N PHE A 267 20.21 -12.86 31.11
CA PHE A 267 19.13 -13.85 30.91
C PHE A 267 18.05 -13.95 31.99
N VAL A 268 17.80 -12.89 32.76
CA VAL A 268 16.67 -12.79 33.69
C VAL A 268 15.36 -12.64 32.92
N ALA A 269 14.43 -13.57 33.13
CA ALA A 269 13.18 -13.62 32.37
C ALA A 269 11.92 -13.64 33.24
N GLY A 270 10.80 -13.09 32.73
CA GLY A 270 9.49 -13.40 33.31
C GLY A 270 9.21 -14.89 33.19
N ILE A 271 9.34 -15.42 31.97
CA ILE A 271 9.18 -16.85 31.66
C ILE A 271 10.33 -17.34 30.77
N LYS A 272 10.97 -18.44 31.15
CA LYS A 272 11.94 -19.16 30.31
C LYS A 272 11.61 -20.63 30.22
N MET A 273 11.35 -21.13 29.01
CA MET A 273 10.93 -22.52 28.79
C MET A 273 11.50 -23.08 27.49
N LEU A 274 11.84 -24.37 27.43
CA LEU A 274 12.35 -24.95 26.17
C LEU A 274 11.35 -24.92 25.00
N GLY A 275 10.06 -25.02 25.28
CA GLY A 275 8.99 -25.04 24.27
C GLY A 275 7.60 -25.01 24.92
N GLY A 276 6.55 -25.13 24.10
CA GLY A 276 5.16 -25.19 24.57
C GLY A 276 4.40 -23.89 24.35
N SER A 277 3.42 -23.60 25.22
CA SER A 277 2.42 -22.55 24.98
C SER A 277 2.25 -21.60 26.16
N ILE A 278 2.20 -20.29 25.89
CA ILE A 278 1.99 -19.24 26.89
C ILE A 278 0.77 -18.42 26.47
N THR A 279 -0.15 -18.18 27.41
CA THR A 279 -1.29 -17.29 27.23
C THR A 279 -1.28 -16.25 28.35
N ASN A 280 -1.15 -14.97 28.00
CA ASN A 280 -1.17 -13.85 28.92
C ASN A 280 -2.49 -13.07 28.80
N GLY A 281 -3.44 -13.37 29.69
CA GLY A 281 -4.76 -12.79 29.74
C GLY A 281 -5.79 -13.48 28.85
N ALA A 282 -6.84 -12.74 28.53
CA ALA A 282 -7.93 -13.19 27.67
C ALA A 282 -8.43 -12.01 26.82
N SER A 283 -9.18 -12.28 25.74
CA SER A 283 -9.69 -11.23 24.85
C SER A 283 -10.54 -10.16 25.55
N ASN A 284 -11.10 -10.46 26.72
CA ASN A 284 -11.86 -9.56 27.57
C ASN A 284 -11.11 -9.10 28.84
N TRP A 285 -9.81 -9.42 28.98
CA TRP A 285 -9.01 -9.15 30.18
C TRP A 285 -7.53 -8.88 29.84
N THR A 286 -7.15 -7.61 29.88
CA THR A 286 -5.87 -7.08 29.35
C THR A 286 -4.93 -6.52 30.43
N SER A 287 -5.31 -6.63 31.71
CA SER A 287 -4.46 -6.24 32.85
C SER A 287 -3.33 -7.21 33.26
N PRO A 288 -3.24 -8.48 32.81
CA PRO A 288 -2.14 -9.38 33.21
C PRO A 288 -0.78 -8.91 32.69
N VAL A 289 0.27 -9.16 33.48
CA VAL A 289 1.65 -8.71 33.20
C VAL A 289 2.62 -9.88 33.27
N ILE A 290 3.52 -9.97 32.30
CA ILE A 290 4.73 -10.78 32.37
C ILE A 290 5.93 -9.84 32.23
N GLU A 291 6.73 -9.73 33.28
CA GLU A 291 7.87 -8.81 33.36
C GLU A 291 9.19 -9.58 33.57
N GLY A 292 10.24 -9.18 32.85
CA GLY A 292 11.61 -9.60 33.13
C GLY A 292 12.60 -8.47 32.90
N GLN A 293 13.88 -8.68 33.23
CA GLN A 293 14.91 -7.66 33.03
C GLN A 293 15.55 -7.78 31.63
N ASN A 294 15.93 -8.99 31.23
CA ASN A 294 16.46 -9.22 29.89
C ASN A 294 15.39 -9.77 28.93
N PHE A 295 14.45 -10.58 29.44
CA PHE A 295 13.42 -11.21 28.63
C PHE A 295 12.05 -11.11 29.28
N GLY A 296 11.01 -10.64 28.59
CA GLY A 296 9.65 -10.87 29.07
C GLY A 296 9.36 -12.38 29.00
N ILE A 297 9.52 -12.95 27.80
CA ILE A 297 9.39 -14.37 27.50
C ILE A 297 10.57 -14.84 26.64
N GLN A 298 11.20 -15.95 27.02
CA GLN A 298 12.22 -16.63 26.21
C GLN A 298 11.87 -18.11 25.98
N VAL A 299 11.86 -18.53 24.70
CA VAL A 299 11.64 -19.93 24.28
C VAL A 299 12.78 -20.38 23.34
N PRO A 300 13.89 -20.91 23.87
CA PRO A 300 15.10 -21.14 23.06
C PRO A 300 15.24 -22.55 22.47
N GLY A 301 14.45 -23.54 22.91
CA GLY A 301 14.71 -24.96 22.65
C GLY A 301 13.90 -25.60 21.51
N ALA A 302 12.69 -25.12 21.24
CA ALA A 302 11.77 -25.62 20.23
C ALA A 302 10.75 -24.53 19.86
N ALA A 303 9.96 -24.77 18.82
CA ALA A 303 8.92 -23.82 18.40
C ALA A 303 7.93 -23.52 19.55
N GLY A 304 7.73 -22.24 19.84
CA GLY A 304 6.84 -21.76 20.90
C GLY A 304 5.49 -21.25 20.37
N THR A 305 4.48 -21.19 21.23
CA THR A 305 3.23 -20.46 20.96
C THR A 305 2.98 -19.44 22.06
N VAL A 306 2.85 -18.16 21.70
CA VAL A 306 2.53 -17.08 22.64
C VAL A 306 1.29 -16.35 22.19
N VAL A 307 0.29 -16.28 23.06
CA VAL A 307 -0.91 -15.45 22.89
C VAL A 307 -0.94 -14.41 23.99
N ASN A 308 -0.75 -13.16 23.64
CA ASN A 308 -0.74 -12.04 24.58
C ASN A 308 -1.99 -11.18 24.40
N PHE A 309 -2.77 -11.01 25.46
CA PHE A 309 -3.86 -10.03 25.55
C PHE A 309 -3.54 -8.89 26.54
N GLY A 310 -2.56 -9.08 27.43
CA GLY A 310 -2.10 -8.08 28.40
C GLY A 310 -0.77 -7.46 28.03
N THR A 311 0.12 -7.30 29.02
CA THR A 311 1.46 -6.73 28.85
C THR A 311 2.54 -7.80 28.99
N VAL A 312 3.50 -7.81 28.06
CA VAL A 312 4.77 -8.53 28.17
C VAL A 312 5.90 -7.50 28.03
N GLU A 313 6.74 -7.37 29.05
CA GLU A 313 7.79 -6.35 29.07
C GLU A 313 9.16 -6.89 29.51
N ALA A 314 10.22 -6.38 28.88
CA ALA A 314 11.60 -6.52 29.33
C ALA A 314 12.15 -5.15 29.75
N LEU A 315 12.44 -4.99 31.05
CA LEU A 315 12.86 -3.73 31.66
C LEU A 315 14.33 -3.43 31.39
N VAL A 316 14.59 -2.34 30.67
CA VAL A 316 15.91 -1.91 30.18
C VAL A 316 17.00 -1.95 31.26
N THR A 317 17.98 -2.84 31.10
CA THR A 317 19.24 -2.83 31.86
C THR A 317 20.37 -2.26 31.01
N THR A 318 21.16 -1.33 31.54
CA THR A 318 22.34 -0.81 30.85
C THR A 318 23.33 -1.93 30.51
N GLY A 319 23.56 -2.20 29.22
CA GLY A 319 24.63 -3.08 28.74
C GLY A 319 24.24 -4.47 28.24
N SER A 320 22.96 -4.88 28.32
CA SER A 320 22.47 -6.16 27.78
C SER A 320 21.18 -5.94 26.98
N SER A 321 21.05 -6.56 25.80
CA SER A 321 19.86 -6.44 24.94
C SER A 321 18.61 -6.96 25.64
N SER A 322 17.66 -6.08 25.93
CA SER A 322 16.37 -6.46 26.54
C SER A 322 15.33 -6.77 25.46
N ILE A 323 14.63 -7.91 25.60
CA ILE A 323 13.77 -8.50 24.56
C ILE A 323 12.39 -8.83 25.15
N GLY A 324 11.30 -8.27 24.61
CA GLY A 324 9.95 -8.58 25.05
C GLY A 324 9.62 -10.07 24.90
N ILE A 325 9.67 -10.59 23.67
CA ILE A 325 9.49 -12.02 23.36
C ILE A 325 10.60 -12.52 22.42
N ASP A 326 11.26 -13.61 22.82
CA ASP A 326 12.27 -14.30 22.02
C ASP A 326 11.83 -15.75 21.73
N LEU A 327 11.49 -16.04 20.46
CA LEU A 327 11.22 -17.39 19.93
C LEU A 327 12.35 -17.85 19.01
N THR A 328 13.48 -18.21 19.61
CA THR A 328 14.73 -18.49 18.90
C THR A 328 14.63 -19.62 17.86
N GLN A 329 13.73 -20.60 18.06
CA GLN A 329 13.46 -21.72 17.13
C GLN A 329 12.21 -21.53 16.26
N GLY A 330 11.63 -20.32 16.24
CA GLY A 330 10.39 -20.02 15.53
C GLY A 330 9.13 -20.34 16.34
N GLY A 331 7.98 -20.31 15.67
CA GLY A 331 6.68 -20.56 16.28
C GLY A 331 5.63 -19.50 15.99
N LEU A 332 4.62 -19.39 16.86
CA LEU A 332 3.46 -18.51 16.67
C LEU A 332 3.39 -17.47 17.78
N ILE A 333 3.22 -16.20 17.40
CA ILE A 333 2.94 -15.10 18.32
C ILE A 333 1.64 -14.42 17.88
N THR A 334 0.70 -14.25 18.81
CA THR A 334 -0.50 -13.42 18.62
C THR A 334 -0.53 -12.36 19.71
N ASN A 335 -0.50 -11.09 19.33
CA ASN A 335 -0.56 -9.95 20.25
C ASN A 335 -1.89 -9.21 20.07
N GLY A 336 -2.79 -9.36 21.03
CA GLY A 336 -4.13 -8.77 21.02
C GLY A 336 -5.17 -9.64 20.34
N ALA A 337 -6.34 -9.05 20.11
CA ALA A 337 -7.46 -9.68 19.43
C ALA A 337 -7.98 -8.74 18.33
N SER A 338 -8.66 -9.28 17.32
CA SER A 338 -9.19 -8.49 16.19
C SER A 338 -10.14 -7.36 16.60
N ASN A 339 -10.67 -7.40 17.83
CA ASN A 339 -11.57 -6.42 18.43
C ASN A 339 -10.92 -5.60 19.57
N SER A 340 -9.62 -5.70 19.80
CA SER A 340 -8.92 -5.00 20.90
C SER A 340 -7.45 -4.73 20.59
N THR A 341 -7.03 -3.48 20.76
CA THR A 341 -5.65 -3.00 20.57
C THR A 341 -4.87 -2.86 21.87
N ALA A 342 -5.43 -3.32 23.00
CA ALA A 342 -4.88 -3.04 24.34
C ALA A 342 -3.64 -3.88 24.72
N ALA A 343 -3.35 -4.95 23.99
CA ALA A 343 -2.20 -5.81 24.28
C ALA A 343 -0.88 -5.09 23.96
N LEU A 344 0.13 -5.26 24.81
CA LEU A 344 1.45 -4.64 24.67
C LEU A 344 2.54 -5.70 24.75
N ILE A 345 3.48 -5.65 23.80
CA ILE A 345 4.79 -6.30 23.90
C ILE A 345 5.84 -5.20 23.82
N GLU A 346 6.71 -5.12 24.82
CA GLU A 346 7.76 -4.11 24.89
C GLU A 346 9.09 -4.75 25.29
N GLY A 347 10.16 -4.36 24.60
CA GLY A 347 11.51 -4.54 25.09
C GLY A 347 12.36 -3.32 24.78
N GLY A 348 13.55 -3.24 25.35
CA GLY A 348 14.47 -2.15 25.02
C GLY A 348 15.06 -2.34 23.63
N ALA A 349 15.88 -3.37 23.45
CA ALA A 349 16.50 -3.68 22.17
C ALA A 349 15.50 -4.34 21.20
N TYR A 350 14.66 -5.25 21.69
CA TYR A 350 13.72 -5.96 20.82
C TYR A 350 12.33 -6.04 21.41
N GLY A 351 11.29 -5.70 20.64
CA GLY A 351 9.93 -6.05 21.01
C GLY A 351 9.72 -7.57 20.85
N VAL A 352 9.89 -8.05 19.61
CA VAL A 352 9.82 -9.45 19.23
C VAL A 352 11.07 -9.86 18.45
N ARG A 353 11.62 -11.02 18.80
CA ARG A 353 12.73 -11.67 18.10
C ARG A 353 12.37 -13.12 17.78
N GLY A 354 12.58 -13.56 16.54
CA GLY A 354 12.19 -14.89 16.08
C GLY A 354 13.13 -15.51 15.04
N SER A 355 13.25 -16.85 15.09
CA SER A 355 14.01 -17.65 14.10
C SER A 355 15.49 -17.27 13.96
N THR A 356 16.13 -16.83 15.05
CA THR A 356 17.48 -16.25 15.02
C THR A 356 18.62 -17.25 15.19
N ASN A 357 18.34 -18.53 15.45
CA ASN A 357 19.40 -19.53 15.52
C ASN A 357 19.87 -19.92 14.10
N ALA A 358 21.17 -19.78 13.85
CA ALA A 358 21.82 -20.14 12.59
C ALA A 358 21.87 -21.66 12.30
N ALA A 359 21.34 -22.50 13.19
CA ALA A 359 21.20 -23.93 12.96
C ALA A 359 20.12 -24.22 11.92
N SER A 360 20.35 -25.22 11.06
CA SER A 360 19.48 -25.66 9.96
C SER A 360 18.07 -26.12 10.37
N ASP A 361 17.77 -26.17 11.66
CA ASP A 361 16.57 -26.80 12.24
C ASP A 361 15.56 -25.76 12.79
N SER A 362 15.85 -24.46 12.67
CA SER A 362 14.95 -23.39 13.10
C SER A 362 13.69 -23.33 12.21
N GLY A 363 12.51 -23.37 12.85
CA GLY A 363 11.24 -23.18 12.17
C GLY A 363 10.96 -21.70 11.85
N ALA A 364 9.97 -21.46 10.99
CA ALA A 364 9.50 -20.10 10.70
C ALA A 364 8.75 -19.50 11.89
N THR A 365 8.87 -18.18 12.06
CA THR A 365 8.04 -17.41 12.98
C THR A 365 6.86 -16.81 12.25
N THR A 366 5.65 -17.04 12.76
CA THR A 366 4.42 -16.36 12.36
C THR A 366 3.97 -15.42 13.47
N LEU A 367 3.86 -14.13 13.16
CA LEU A 367 3.44 -13.09 14.08
C LEU A 367 2.15 -12.43 13.59
N VAL A 368 1.15 -12.33 14.45
CA VAL A 368 -0.08 -11.55 14.22
C VAL A 368 -0.21 -10.51 15.32
N ASN A 369 -0.21 -9.23 14.96
CA ASN A 369 -0.31 -8.11 15.89
C ASN A 369 -1.62 -7.33 15.68
N PHE A 370 -2.47 -7.29 16.69
CA PHE A 370 -3.60 -6.36 16.81
C PHE A 370 -3.34 -5.24 17.84
N GLY A 371 -2.41 -5.46 18.78
CA GLY A 371 -2.03 -4.51 19.81
C GLY A 371 -0.83 -3.63 19.43
N SER A 372 -0.01 -3.33 20.43
CA SER A 372 1.23 -2.56 20.29
C SER A 372 2.47 -3.44 20.49
N ILE A 373 3.46 -3.28 19.61
CA ILE A 373 4.80 -3.87 19.76
C ILE A 373 5.83 -2.74 19.72
N ALA A 374 6.69 -2.65 20.74
CA ALA A 374 7.64 -1.55 20.86
C ALA A 374 9.08 -2.01 21.18
N ALA A 375 10.06 -1.30 20.60
CA ALA A 375 11.45 -1.29 21.01
C ALA A 375 11.86 0.13 21.44
N THR A 376 12.37 0.29 22.65
CA THR A 376 12.50 1.61 23.32
C THR A 376 13.91 2.05 23.68
N GLU A 377 14.92 1.17 23.59
CA GLU A 377 16.31 1.57 23.83
C GLU A 377 16.75 2.63 22.82
N THR A 378 17.49 3.65 23.25
CA THR A 378 18.02 4.63 22.30
C THR A 378 19.08 3.96 21.42
N ALA A 379 18.86 3.92 20.11
CA ALA A 379 19.84 3.44 19.15
C ALA A 379 21.11 4.30 19.20
N THR A 380 22.24 3.74 19.62
CA THR A 380 23.55 4.42 19.67
C THR A 380 24.45 3.96 18.53
N THR A 381 24.63 4.76 17.47
CA THR A 381 25.88 5.06 16.72
C THR A 381 25.63 5.51 15.27
N ASN A 382 26.61 6.23 14.71
CA ASN A 382 26.62 6.87 13.38
C ASN A 382 27.10 5.97 12.21
N ASP A 383 27.33 4.66 12.42
CA ASP A 383 27.91 3.74 11.40
C ASP A 383 27.03 2.49 11.09
N GLY A 384 25.73 2.54 11.41
CA GLY A 384 24.75 1.49 11.10
C GLY A 384 23.62 1.46 12.12
N PRO A 385 22.42 0.94 11.79
CA PRO A 385 21.34 0.88 12.77
C PRO A 385 21.79 0.02 13.96
N ALA A 386 21.84 0.62 15.16
CA ALA A 386 22.01 -0.12 16.40
C ALA A 386 20.97 -1.25 16.46
N GLN A 387 21.30 -2.37 17.12
CA GLN A 387 20.48 -3.58 17.27
C GLN A 387 19.17 -3.31 18.06
N VAL A 388 18.30 -2.45 17.53
CA VAL A 388 17.04 -2.01 18.12
C VAL A 388 15.93 -2.22 17.10
N TYR A 389 15.13 -3.26 17.31
CA TYR A 389 14.09 -3.71 16.38
C TYR A 389 12.79 -3.96 17.10
N ALA A 390 11.68 -3.33 16.71
CA ALA A 390 10.40 -3.72 17.30
C ALA A 390 10.05 -5.17 16.93
N ILE A 391 10.37 -5.60 15.71
CA ILE A 391 10.25 -6.99 15.24
C ILE A 391 11.52 -7.38 14.46
N GLU A 392 12.18 -8.48 14.83
CA GLU A 392 13.30 -9.08 14.10
C GLU A 392 12.98 -10.56 13.77
N LEU A 393 12.83 -10.90 12.49
CA LEU A 393 12.64 -12.29 12.03
C LEU A 393 13.76 -12.71 11.06
N GLU A 394 14.60 -13.65 11.48
CA GLU A 394 15.81 -14.02 10.74
C GLU A 394 15.77 -15.44 10.12
N ASN A 395 16.71 -15.67 9.20
CA ASN A 395 17.24 -16.95 8.69
C ASN A 395 16.24 -17.96 8.10
N VAL A 396 14.96 -17.61 7.92
CA VAL A 396 13.93 -18.55 7.44
C VAL A 396 12.97 -17.90 6.42
N PRO A 397 12.88 -18.40 5.16
CA PRO A 397 11.99 -17.85 4.14
C PRO A 397 10.49 -17.85 4.48
N GLY A 398 10.06 -18.75 5.39
CA GLY A 398 8.66 -18.88 5.80
C GLY A 398 8.20 -17.86 6.86
N ASN A 399 9.06 -16.93 7.28
CA ASN A 399 8.71 -15.94 8.29
C ASN A 399 7.56 -15.05 7.80
N SER A 400 6.62 -14.74 8.68
CA SER A 400 5.46 -13.91 8.36
C SER A 400 5.08 -13.01 9.53
N ALA A 401 4.87 -11.72 9.24
CA ALA A 401 4.35 -10.74 10.18
C ALA A 401 3.10 -10.06 9.60
N ALA A 402 1.96 -10.22 10.25
CA ALA A 402 0.73 -9.51 9.96
C ALA A 402 0.46 -8.47 11.06
N ASN A 403 0.63 -7.20 10.73
CA ASN A 403 0.36 -6.07 11.61
C ASN A 403 -0.99 -5.43 11.30
N TYR A 404 -1.89 -5.44 12.27
CA TYR A 404 -3.19 -4.76 12.28
C TYR A 404 -3.31 -3.72 13.40
N GLY A 405 -2.22 -3.51 14.15
CA GLY A 405 -2.12 -2.57 15.26
C GLY A 405 -0.94 -1.61 15.06
N THR A 406 -0.19 -1.35 16.13
CA THR A 406 0.94 -0.41 16.13
C THR A 406 2.27 -1.12 16.36
N VAL A 407 3.27 -0.75 15.57
CA VAL A 407 4.68 -1.17 15.73
C VAL A 407 5.54 0.09 15.80
N THR A 408 6.30 0.27 16.88
CA THR A 408 7.13 1.47 17.10
C THR A 408 8.56 1.11 17.50
N SER A 409 9.54 1.76 16.90
CA SER A 409 10.95 1.57 17.28
C SER A 409 11.75 2.88 17.23
N THR A 410 12.64 3.06 18.19
CA THR A 410 13.72 4.07 18.15
C THR A 410 14.85 3.70 17.18
N GLY A 411 14.89 2.45 16.74
CA GLY A 411 15.79 1.92 15.70
C GLY A 411 15.02 1.62 14.42
N VAL A 412 14.93 0.33 14.07
CA VAL A 412 14.17 -0.20 12.94
C VAL A 412 12.83 -0.76 13.40
N GLY A 413 11.75 -0.53 12.63
CA GLY A 413 10.42 -1.05 12.96
C GLY A 413 10.37 -2.58 12.82
N VAL A 414 10.53 -3.06 11.59
CA VAL A 414 10.48 -4.49 11.24
C VAL A 414 11.73 -4.86 10.45
N TYR A 415 12.44 -5.91 10.88
CA TYR A 415 13.50 -6.55 10.13
C TYR A 415 13.09 -7.94 9.66
N LEU A 416 13.24 -8.20 8.36
CA LEU A 416 12.99 -9.50 7.73
C LEU A 416 14.19 -9.90 6.87
N SER A 417 14.79 -11.06 7.16
CA SER A 417 15.82 -11.66 6.28
C SER A 417 15.25 -12.54 5.14
N GLY A 418 13.93 -12.46 4.94
CA GLY A 418 13.12 -13.31 4.08
C GLY A 418 11.69 -13.42 4.62
N GLY A 419 10.71 -13.64 3.74
CA GLY A 419 9.32 -13.87 4.10
C GLY A 419 8.40 -12.68 3.80
N GLN A 420 7.32 -12.53 4.57
CA GLN A 420 6.23 -11.60 4.25
C GLN A 420 5.84 -10.66 5.40
N LEU A 421 5.59 -9.40 5.05
CA LEU A 421 4.96 -8.41 5.92
C LEU A 421 3.60 -7.98 5.32
N THR A 422 2.54 -8.10 6.11
CA THR A 422 1.26 -7.43 5.82
C THR A 422 1.04 -6.34 6.86
N ASN A 423 0.87 -5.09 6.43
CA ASN A 423 0.58 -3.96 7.32
C ASN A 423 -0.81 -3.39 7.01
N GLY A 424 -1.81 -3.74 7.80
CA GLY A 424 -3.19 -3.34 7.65
C GLY A 424 -4.01 -4.29 6.78
N GLN A 425 -5.32 -4.05 6.77
CA GLN A 425 -6.30 -4.66 5.88
C GLN A 425 -7.58 -3.81 5.89
N ALA A 426 -8.55 -4.13 5.03
CA ALA A 426 -9.84 -3.45 5.06
C ALA A 426 -10.46 -3.49 6.48
N GLY A 427 -10.71 -2.32 7.08
CA GLY A 427 -11.30 -2.18 8.41
C GLY A 427 -10.31 -2.07 9.59
N HIS A 428 -9.00 -2.17 9.38
CA HIS A 428 -7.98 -2.02 10.42
C HIS A 428 -6.92 -0.97 10.03
N SER A 429 -6.79 0.11 10.81
CA SER A 429 -5.70 1.07 10.68
C SER A 429 -4.44 0.52 11.34
N ALA A 430 -3.41 0.22 10.55
CA ALA A 430 -2.13 -0.29 11.04
C ALA A 430 -1.01 0.74 10.86
N LEU A 431 -0.10 0.80 11.83
CA LEU A 431 1.06 1.70 11.83
C LEU A 431 2.35 0.90 12.06
N VAL A 432 3.33 1.13 11.20
CA VAL A 432 4.75 0.82 11.49
C VAL A 432 5.51 2.13 11.46
N LYS A 433 6.06 2.53 12.61
CA LYS A 433 6.79 3.78 12.78
C LYS A 433 8.17 3.52 13.35
N SER A 434 9.19 4.13 12.77
CA SER A 434 10.52 4.10 13.36
C SER A 434 11.33 5.37 13.15
N VAL A 435 12.46 5.49 13.86
CA VAL A 435 13.41 6.59 13.63
C VAL A 435 14.27 6.32 12.39
N TYR A 436 14.73 5.08 12.17
CA TYR A 436 15.56 4.71 11.01
C TYR A 436 14.68 4.13 9.89
N SER A 437 14.97 2.94 9.35
CA SER A 437 14.06 2.29 8.41
C SER A 437 12.85 1.71 9.16
N ALA A 438 11.63 1.98 8.72
CA ALA A 438 10.47 1.33 9.33
C ALA A 438 10.41 -0.14 8.94
N VAL A 439 10.87 -0.48 7.73
CA VAL A 439 11.06 -1.86 7.29
C VAL A 439 12.43 -2.02 6.65
N LEU A 440 13.19 -2.97 7.17
CA LEU A 440 14.47 -3.42 6.63
C LEU A 440 14.32 -4.87 6.17
N GLY A 441 14.35 -5.08 4.86
CA GLY A 441 14.31 -6.40 4.24
C GLY A 441 15.66 -6.72 3.62
N GLY A 442 16.23 -7.90 3.88
CA GLY A 442 17.53 -8.24 3.29
C GLY A 442 17.86 -9.73 3.28
N GLY A 443 19.05 -10.06 2.80
CA GLY A 443 19.54 -11.45 2.74
C GLY A 443 19.33 -12.12 1.37
N SER A 444 19.51 -13.44 1.35
CA SER A 444 19.42 -14.26 0.13
C SER A 444 18.00 -14.73 -0.21
N ASN A 445 17.00 -14.35 0.58
CA ASN A 445 15.63 -14.83 0.44
C ASN A 445 14.67 -13.74 -0.04
N PRO A 446 13.60 -14.08 -0.78
CA PRO A 446 12.61 -13.11 -1.21
C PRO A 446 11.88 -12.43 -0.05
N VAL A 447 11.54 -11.16 -0.23
CA VAL A 447 10.74 -10.35 0.69
C VAL A 447 9.49 -9.83 -0.01
N THR A 448 8.32 -10.08 0.57
CA THR A 448 7.03 -9.54 0.10
C THR A 448 6.44 -8.58 1.14
N ILE A 449 6.05 -7.39 0.72
CA ILE A 449 5.38 -6.39 1.56
C ILE A 449 4.03 -6.04 0.95
N ALA A 450 2.97 -6.20 1.72
CA ALA A 450 1.64 -5.71 1.41
C ALA A 450 1.24 -4.64 2.45
N ASN A 451 1.24 -3.37 2.06
CA ASN A 451 0.90 -2.26 2.94
C ASN A 451 -0.48 -1.70 2.59
N PHE A 452 -1.42 -1.75 3.52
CA PHE A 452 -2.74 -1.12 3.47
C PHE A 452 -2.92 -0.01 4.52
N GLY A 453 -1.95 0.16 5.42
CA GLY A 453 -1.92 1.19 6.47
C GLY A 453 -0.79 2.21 6.25
N THR A 454 -0.20 2.68 7.35
CA THR A 454 0.91 3.64 7.34
C THR A 454 2.21 2.95 7.70
N ILE A 455 3.25 3.20 6.91
CA ILE A 455 4.64 2.88 7.22
C ILE A 455 5.43 4.18 7.13
N GLU A 456 6.01 4.66 8.24
CA GLU A 456 6.71 5.94 8.29
C GLU A 456 8.06 5.88 9.03
N SER A 457 9.06 6.58 8.48
CA SER A 457 10.32 6.84 9.16
C SER A 457 10.50 8.31 9.50
N THR A 458 10.93 8.59 10.73
CA THR A 458 11.02 9.96 11.27
C THR A 458 12.45 10.46 11.47
N ALA A 459 13.45 9.87 10.79
CA ALA A 459 14.83 10.30 10.90
C ALA A 459 14.97 11.80 10.58
N THR A 460 15.78 12.50 11.36
CA THR A 460 16.06 13.93 11.14
C THR A 460 17.48 14.12 10.58
N ALA A 461 17.81 15.35 10.16
CA ALA A 461 19.15 15.69 9.68
C ALA A 461 20.29 15.37 10.69
N THR A 462 19.98 15.27 11.99
CA THR A 462 20.96 14.95 13.05
C THR A 462 21.25 13.45 13.21
N THR A 463 20.34 12.57 12.79
CA THR A 463 20.51 11.10 12.88
C THR A 463 21.05 10.48 11.59
N GLY A 464 21.13 11.25 10.51
CA GLY A 464 21.31 10.73 9.15
C GLY A 464 19.96 10.39 8.51
N ALA A 465 19.83 10.62 7.21
CA ALA A 465 18.60 10.34 6.48
C ALA A 465 18.62 8.88 6.00
N PHE A 466 17.56 8.11 6.29
CA PHE A 466 17.46 6.69 5.96
C PHE A 466 16.24 6.41 5.07
N PRO A 467 16.33 5.44 4.14
CA PRO A 467 15.15 4.94 3.44
C PRO A 467 14.14 4.35 4.41
N ASN A 468 12.85 4.58 4.18
CA ASN A 468 11.78 4.03 5.00
C ASN A 468 11.64 2.52 4.83
N LEU A 469 11.38 2.08 3.60
CA LEU A 469 11.57 0.69 3.18
C LEU A 469 12.96 0.59 2.56
N PHE A 470 13.87 -0.14 3.22
CA PHE A 470 15.16 -0.53 2.63
C PHE A 470 15.13 -2.03 2.37
N LEU A 471 15.14 -2.43 1.10
CA LEU A 471 14.96 -3.82 0.70
C LEU A 471 16.13 -4.27 -0.17
N SER A 472 16.74 -5.41 0.13
CA SER A 472 17.73 -6.05 -0.75
C SER A 472 17.27 -7.45 -1.14
N GLY A 473 17.37 -7.78 -2.42
CA GLY A 473 17.11 -9.15 -2.91
C GLY A 473 18.27 -9.67 -3.74
N ILE A 474 18.82 -10.83 -3.37
CA ILE A 474 19.72 -11.62 -4.22
C ILE A 474 18.88 -12.67 -4.95
N ALA A 475 18.14 -12.27 -5.98
CA ALA A 475 17.49 -13.23 -6.87
C ALA A 475 17.48 -12.68 -8.29
N GLY A 476 18.05 -13.46 -9.23
CA GLY A 476 17.96 -13.21 -10.66
C GLY A 476 16.51 -13.18 -11.14
N GLU A 477 16.24 -12.29 -12.09
CA GLU A 477 14.97 -12.10 -12.81
C GLU A 477 13.72 -11.93 -11.90
N GLY A 478 13.54 -10.73 -11.35
CA GLY A 478 12.23 -10.22 -10.89
C GLY A 478 11.60 -10.85 -9.63
N GLY A 479 12.23 -11.84 -9.00
CA GLY A 479 11.63 -12.62 -7.91
C GLY A 479 11.98 -12.24 -6.46
N GLY A 480 12.93 -11.30 -6.24
CA GLY A 480 13.49 -11.07 -4.90
C GLY A 480 12.68 -10.14 -3.99
N VAL A 481 12.13 -9.04 -4.53
CA VAL A 481 11.42 -8.04 -3.74
C VAL A 481 10.09 -7.71 -4.39
N GLN A 482 9.00 -7.82 -3.65
CA GLN A 482 7.66 -7.44 -4.09
C GLN A 482 7.02 -6.50 -3.07
N VAL A 483 6.61 -5.32 -3.52
CA VAL A 483 5.92 -4.33 -2.67
C VAL A 483 4.60 -3.94 -3.31
N THR A 484 3.51 -4.08 -2.56
CA THR A 484 2.20 -3.55 -2.91
C THR A 484 1.75 -2.53 -1.87
N THR A 485 1.44 -1.32 -2.29
CA THR A 485 0.96 -0.23 -1.40
C THR A 485 -0.47 0.15 -1.76
N GLY A 486 -1.43 -0.21 -0.91
CA GLY A 486 -2.85 0.00 -1.11
C GLY A 486 -3.52 -1.12 -1.92
N ALA A 487 -4.80 -0.91 -2.20
CA ALA A 487 -5.61 -1.75 -3.07
C ALA A 487 -6.21 -0.91 -4.21
N VAL A 488 -6.65 -1.58 -5.28
CA VAL A 488 -7.36 -0.96 -6.41
C VAL A 488 -8.47 -0.03 -5.89
N GLY A 489 -8.42 1.25 -6.30
CA GLY A 489 -9.41 2.26 -5.92
C GLY A 489 -9.24 2.88 -4.53
N THR A 490 -8.13 2.62 -3.81
CA THR A 490 -7.88 3.17 -2.47
C THR A 490 -6.59 4.00 -2.43
N LYS A 491 -6.64 5.20 -1.80
CA LYS A 491 -5.48 6.10 -1.60
C LYS A 491 -5.03 6.24 -0.14
N THR A 492 -5.49 5.37 0.75
CA THR A 492 -5.29 5.51 2.20
C THR A 492 -3.98 4.93 2.71
N ALA A 493 -3.35 4.03 1.96
CA ALA A 493 -2.06 3.47 2.33
C ALA A 493 -0.96 4.51 2.14
N LEU A 494 -0.10 4.66 3.14
CA LEU A 494 1.00 5.63 3.15
C LEU A 494 2.34 4.92 3.38
N VAL A 495 3.33 5.25 2.55
CA VAL A 495 4.75 4.97 2.78
C VAL A 495 5.50 6.29 2.76
N GLU A 496 5.98 6.74 3.91
CA GLU A 496 6.66 8.02 4.06
C GLU A 496 8.08 7.86 4.59
N GLY A 497 9.07 8.34 3.85
CA GLY A 497 10.47 8.26 4.26
C GLY A 497 11.18 9.59 4.41
N SER A 498 12.04 9.65 5.43
CA SER A 498 12.93 10.80 5.67
C SER A 498 14.00 11.00 4.58
N LYS A 499 14.47 9.92 3.93
CA LYS A 499 15.33 9.98 2.73
C LYS A 499 14.65 9.45 1.49
N ASN A 500 14.18 8.21 1.51
CA ASN A 500 13.49 7.61 0.37
C ASN A 500 12.22 6.95 0.88
N GLY A 501 11.12 7.01 0.11
CA GLY A 501 9.90 6.26 0.44
C GLY A 501 10.17 4.76 0.35
N ILE A 502 10.56 4.29 -0.84
CA ILE A 502 10.96 2.89 -1.08
C ILE A 502 12.35 2.88 -1.71
N TYR A 503 13.26 2.09 -1.14
CA TYR A 503 14.60 1.84 -1.68
C TYR A 503 14.83 0.35 -1.88
N VAL A 504 15.15 -0.06 -3.11
CA VAL A 504 15.44 -1.44 -3.47
C VAL A 504 16.87 -1.55 -4.00
N TYR A 505 17.67 -2.38 -3.34
CA TYR A 505 19.01 -2.76 -3.76
C TYR A 505 18.96 -4.11 -4.50
N GLY A 506 19.05 -4.10 -5.82
CA GLY A 506 18.85 -5.24 -6.70
C GLY A 506 17.58 -5.12 -7.57
N SER A 507 17.01 -6.26 -7.94
CA SER A 507 15.76 -6.30 -8.73
C SER A 507 14.52 -6.36 -7.83
N GLY A 508 13.40 -5.79 -8.29
CA GLY A 508 12.14 -5.83 -7.55
C GLY A 508 10.95 -5.28 -8.33
N ARG A 509 9.75 -5.67 -7.90
CA ARG A 509 8.48 -5.17 -8.43
C ARG A 509 7.72 -4.37 -7.38
N ILE A 510 7.37 -3.13 -7.71
CA ILE A 510 6.58 -2.23 -6.88
C ILE A 510 5.25 -1.96 -7.58
N THR A 511 4.14 -2.14 -6.87
CA THR A 511 2.79 -1.79 -7.34
C THR A 511 2.16 -0.82 -6.35
N ASN A 512 1.95 0.43 -6.77
CA ASN A 512 1.44 1.49 -5.91
C ASN A 512 0.01 1.89 -6.28
N PHE A 513 -0.91 1.76 -5.34
CA PHE A 513 -2.27 2.34 -5.36
C PHE A 513 -2.42 3.52 -4.38
N GLY A 514 -1.61 3.53 -3.30
CA GLY A 514 -1.62 4.55 -2.25
C GLY A 514 -0.68 5.73 -2.52
N THR A 515 -0.12 6.27 -1.43
CA THR A 515 0.87 7.35 -1.47
C THR A 515 2.23 6.83 -1.02
N VAL A 516 3.26 7.07 -1.85
CA VAL A 516 4.67 6.89 -1.51
C VAL A 516 5.33 8.25 -1.55
N GLN A 517 5.97 8.69 -0.47
CA GLN A 517 6.59 10.01 -0.43
C GLN A 517 7.92 10.02 0.31
N SER A 518 8.83 10.86 -0.17
CA SER A 518 9.99 11.31 0.57
C SER A 518 9.76 12.73 1.12
N THR A 519 10.08 12.93 2.39
CA THR A 519 10.06 14.25 3.04
C THR A 519 11.43 14.94 3.09
N GLY A 520 12.49 14.23 2.75
CA GLY A 520 13.86 14.77 2.70
C GLY A 520 14.10 15.66 1.50
N GLY A 521 14.85 16.75 1.68
CA GLY A 521 15.11 17.77 0.64
C GLY A 521 15.89 17.29 -0.60
N SER A 522 16.45 16.08 -0.58
CA SER A 522 17.13 15.43 -1.73
C SER A 522 16.67 13.98 -1.92
N GLY A 523 15.49 13.66 -1.41
CA GLY A 523 15.03 12.28 -1.26
C GLY A 523 14.15 11.77 -2.39
N VAL A 524 14.14 10.46 -2.63
CA VAL A 524 13.43 9.85 -3.76
C VAL A 524 12.15 9.15 -3.29
N GLY A 525 11.03 9.31 -4.01
CA GLY A 525 9.80 8.57 -3.72
C GLY A 525 10.04 7.06 -3.82
N VAL A 526 10.42 6.58 -5.01
CA VAL A 526 10.82 5.19 -5.27
C VAL A 526 12.20 5.15 -5.92
N TYR A 527 13.14 4.44 -5.32
CA TYR A 527 14.51 4.31 -5.80
C TYR A 527 14.93 2.84 -5.94
N ILE A 528 15.24 2.40 -7.16
CA ILE A 528 15.79 1.07 -7.43
C ILE A 528 17.21 1.20 -7.97
N VAL A 529 18.15 0.43 -7.39
CA VAL A 529 19.57 0.46 -7.77
C VAL A 529 20.16 -0.91 -8.05
N PRO A 530 21.18 -1.00 -8.92
CA PRO A 530 21.85 -2.25 -9.21
C PRO A 530 22.56 -2.83 -8.00
N ASN A 531 22.59 -4.16 -7.90
CA ASN A 531 23.48 -4.87 -6.97
C ASN A 531 24.75 -5.34 -7.71
N SER A 532 25.80 -5.70 -6.98
CA SER A 532 27.08 -6.13 -7.55
C SER A 532 27.06 -7.54 -8.18
N SER A 533 25.91 -8.22 -8.24
CA SER A 533 25.79 -9.66 -8.49
C SER A 533 25.05 -10.07 -9.77
N GLY A 534 24.62 -9.13 -10.63
CA GLY A 534 24.05 -9.43 -11.95
C GLY A 534 23.16 -8.32 -12.52
N PRO A 535 22.61 -8.52 -13.74
CA PRO A 535 21.71 -7.55 -14.37
C PRO A 535 20.53 -7.24 -13.46
N THR A 536 20.18 -5.95 -13.35
CA THR A 536 19.06 -5.49 -12.55
C THR A 536 17.90 -5.05 -13.44
N ASN A 537 16.70 -5.54 -13.12
CA ASN A 537 15.47 -5.13 -13.77
C ASN A 537 14.44 -4.79 -12.68
N GLY A 538 14.22 -3.48 -12.49
CA GLY A 538 13.18 -2.95 -11.63
C GLY A 538 11.90 -2.71 -12.41
N THR A 539 10.76 -3.11 -11.85
CA THR A 539 9.43 -2.74 -12.38
C THR A 539 8.65 -1.92 -11.36
N VAL A 540 8.21 -0.73 -11.76
CA VAL A 540 7.29 0.11 -10.97
C VAL A 540 5.98 0.25 -11.73
N VAL A 541 4.87 -0.06 -11.08
CA VAL A 541 3.52 0.18 -11.60
C VAL A 541 2.81 1.14 -10.67
N ASN A 542 2.52 2.34 -11.14
CA ASN A 542 1.92 3.40 -10.33
C ASN A 542 0.48 3.71 -10.77
N TYR A 543 -0.47 3.46 -9.88
CA TYR A 543 -1.86 3.91 -9.95
C TYR A 543 -2.17 5.02 -8.91
N GLY A 544 -1.29 5.18 -7.92
CA GLY A 544 -1.43 6.09 -6.80
C GLY A 544 -0.66 7.39 -6.98
N SER A 545 -0.06 7.88 -5.89
CA SER A 545 0.79 9.06 -5.88
C SER A 545 2.20 8.70 -5.41
N ILE A 546 3.22 9.13 -6.14
CA ILE A 546 4.63 9.01 -5.77
C ILE A 546 5.26 10.40 -5.75
N GLY A 547 5.92 10.80 -4.66
CA GLY A 547 6.51 12.13 -4.53
C GLY A 547 7.88 12.15 -3.87
N GLY A 548 8.73 13.08 -4.28
CA GLY A 548 10.04 13.34 -3.67
C GLY A 548 10.76 14.52 -4.32
N TYR A 549 12.03 14.70 -3.99
CA TYR A 549 12.93 15.52 -4.79
C TYR A 549 13.05 14.93 -6.20
N ILE A 550 13.23 13.60 -6.27
CA ILE A 550 12.93 12.80 -7.45
C ILE A 550 11.71 11.93 -7.14
N GLY A 551 10.73 11.88 -8.06
CA GLY A 551 9.57 11.02 -7.88
C GLY A 551 9.95 9.54 -7.94
N VAL A 552 10.48 9.10 -9.08
CA VAL A 552 10.95 7.74 -9.32
C VAL A 552 12.36 7.77 -9.92
N GLU A 553 13.31 7.06 -9.31
CA GLU A 553 14.66 6.88 -9.84
C GLU A 553 14.94 5.38 -10.04
N LEU A 554 15.26 4.98 -11.27
CA LEU A 554 15.53 3.59 -11.64
C LEU A 554 16.90 3.53 -12.30
N THR A 555 17.92 3.13 -11.55
CA THR A 555 19.29 3.03 -12.08
C THR A 555 19.54 1.64 -12.62
N GLY A 556 20.18 1.56 -13.79
CA GLY A 556 20.61 0.31 -14.42
C GLY A 556 22.12 0.12 -14.37
N ASP A 557 22.58 -1.11 -14.56
CA ASP A 557 24.00 -1.45 -14.73
C ASP A 557 24.48 -1.40 -16.20
N GLY A 558 23.60 -0.98 -17.11
CA GLY A 558 23.84 -0.88 -18.55
C GLY A 558 23.59 -2.16 -19.35
N THR A 559 23.08 -3.24 -18.74
CA THR A 559 22.83 -4.53 -19.42
C THR A 559 21.38 -4.99 -19.43
N ALA A 560 20.54 -4.51 -18.51
CA ALA A 560 19.10 -4.80 -18.46
C ALA A 560 18.28 -3.51 -18.26
N GLY A 561 17.13 -3.44 -18.95
CA GLY A 561 16.23 -2.29 -18.93
C GLY A 561 15.23 -2.33 -17.77
N ASN A 562 14.97 -1.19 -17.15
CA ASN A 562 13.91 -1.01 -16.14
C ASN A 562 12.57 -0.69 -16.79
N THR A 563 11.47 -0.92 -16.08
CA THR A 563 10.12 -0.60 -16.54
C THR A 563 9.36 0.25 -15.53
N LEU A 564 8.83 1.40 -15.96
CA LEU A 564 7.88 2.21 -15.22
C LEU A 564 6.57 2.29 -16.01
N ILE A 565 5.48 1.80 -15.42
CA ILE A 565 4.12 1.94 -15.95
C ILE A 565 3.39 2.96 -15.07
N ASN A 566 2.98 4.09 -15.63
CA ASN A 566 2.32 5.15 -14.88
C ASN A 566 0.87 5.36 -15.34
N SER A 567 -0.07 5.21 -14.42
CA SER A 567 -1.50 5.57 -14.52
C SER A 567 -1.94 6.47 -13.35
N GLY A 568 -0.98 7.00 -12.60
CA GLY A 568 -1.19 7.83 -11.42
C GLY A 568 -0.34 9.09 -11.45
N THR A 569 -0.14 9.71 -10.29
CA THR A 569 0.63 10.96 -10.16
C THR A 569 2.05 10.66 -9.71
N ILE A 570 3.04 11.25 -10.38
CA ILE A 570 4.45 11.28 -9.96
C ILE A 570 4.89 12.74 -9.87
N THR A 571 5.48 13.15 -8.74
CA THR A 571 5.91 14.54 -8.52
C THR A 571 7.37 14.59 -8.06
N GLY A 572 8.23 15.23 -8.87
CA GLY A 572 9.51 15.80 -8.44
C GLY A 572 9.34 17.26 -8.03
N SER A 573 10.22 17.78 -7.18
CA SER A 573 10.17 19.18 -6.73
C SER A 573 10.82 20.15 -7.72
N ASP A 574 10.36 21.41 -7.72
CA ASP A 574 10.88 22.47 -8.59
C ASP A 574 12.39 22.75 -8.33
N GLY A 575 13.25 22.51 -9.32
CA GLY A 575 14.72 22.58 -9.21
C GLY A 575 15.42 21.61 -10.18
N PRO A 576 16.62 21.07 -9.89
CA PRO A 576 17.19 19.93 -10.63
C PRO A 576 16.42 18.61 -10.43
N GLY A 577 15.34 18.61 -9.62
CA GLY A 577 14.57 17.42 -9.28
C GLY A 577 13.72 16.95 -10.46
N TYR A 578 13.78 15.66 -10.76
CA TYR A 578 13.05 15.03 -11.85
C TYR A 578 11.77 14.36 -11.34
N GLY A 579 10.71 14.36 -12.14
CA GLY A 579 9.58 13.47 -11.90
C GLY A 579 10.03 12.01 -11.99
N VAL A 580 10.80 11.69 -13.04
CA VAL A 580 11.34 10.35 -13.30
C VAL A 580 12.78 10.45 -13.81
N GLU A 581 13.66 9.63 -13.27
CA GLU A 581 15.06 9.49 -13.72
C GLU A 581 15.40 8.03 -13.99
N PHE A 582 15.85 7.75 -15.21
CA PHE A 582 16.38 6.46 -15.63
C PHE A 582 17.89 6.51 -15.78
N GLY A 583 18.57 5.53 -15.17
CA GLY A 583 19.96 5.19 -15.45
C GLY A 583 20.06 3.97 -16.38
N GLY A 584 21.23 3.77 -16.99
CA GLY A 584 21.46 2.67 -17.93
C GLY A 584 20.81 2.92 -19.30
N THR A 585 20.45 1.84 -20.00
CA THR A 585 19.80 1.89 -21.33
C THR A 585 18.73 0.79 -21.45
N ASN A 586 17.91 0.85 -22.50
CA ASN A 586 16.78 -0.06 -22.77
C ASN A 586 15.64 0.04 -21.74
N ASN A 587 15.50 1.17 -21.05
CA ASN A 587 14.40 1.39 -20.12
C ASN A 587 13.08 1.66 -20.86
N LEU A 588 11.96 1.31 -20.23
CA LEU A 588 10.60 1.54 -20.72
C LEU A 588 9.84 2.45 -19.75
N LEU A 589 9.33 3.57 -20.26
CA LEU A 589 8.30 4.37 -19.60
C LEU A 589 6.99 4.20 -20.36
N GLU A 590 6.05 3.42 -19.82
CA GLU A 590 4.71 3.28 -20.37
C GLU A 590 3.75 4.27 -19.70
N LEU A 591 3.18 5.18 -20.50
CA LEU A 591 2.16 6.13 -20.06
C LEU A 591 0.77 5.57 -20.37
N LYS A 592 -0.05 5.47 -19.32
CA LYS A 592 -1.41 4.96 -19.36
C LYS A 592 -2.41 6.02 -18.91
N PRO A 593 -3.71 5.82 -19.16
CA PRO A 593 -4.70 6.85 -18.86
C PRO A 593 -4.71 7.23 -17.38
N GLY A 594 -4.81 8.54 -17.11
CA GLY A 594 -4.72 9.09 -15.76
C GLY A 594 -3.30 9.37 -15.28
N TYR A 595 -2.28 9.11 -16.10
CA TYR A 595 -0.90 9.51 -15.76
C TYR A 595 -0.81 11.03 -15.56
N SER A 596 0.03 11.43 -14.61
CA SER A 596 0.46 12.79 -14.41
C SER A 596 1.89 12.75 -13.89
N ILE A 597 2.79 13.50 -14.52
CA ILE A 597 4.17 13.65 -14.09
C ILE A 597 4.45 15.15 -13.94
N THR A 598 4.89 15.56 -12.75
CA THR A 598 5.37 16.91 -12.48
C THR A 598 6.88 16.84 -12.22
N GLY A 599 7.63 17.75 -12.85
CA GLY A 599 9.09 17.65 -12.99
C GLY A 599 9.50 16.96 -14.29
N GLY A 600 10.74 17.15 -14.73
CA GLY A 600 11.24 16.55 -15.97
C GLY A 600 11.36 15.02 -15.87
N VAL A 601 11.29 14.34 -17.01
CA VAL A 601 11.63 12.93 -17.18
C VAL A 601 12.97 12.87 -17.90
N THR A 602 13.95 12.15 -17.37
CA THR A 602 15.27 12.03 -18.02
C THR A 602 15.74 10.59 -18.09
N ALA A 603 16.36 10.25 -19.21
CA ALA A 603 17.13 9.03 -19.42
C ALA A 603 18.63 9.33 -19.54
N ALA A 604 19.47 8.29 -19.59
CA ALA A 604 20.90 8.46 -19.84
C ALA A 604 21.14 9.00 -21.27
N ALA A 605 22.13 9.88 -21.43
CA ALA A 605 22.47 10.43 -22.74
C ALA A 605 22.88 9.33 -23.73
N GLY A 606 22.27 9.34 -24.92
CA GLY A 606 22.51 8.31 -25.95
C GLY A 606 21.88 6.95 -25.65
N SER A 607 20.91 6.89 -24.73
CA SER A 607 20.16 5.67 -24.44
C SER A 607 19.24 5.25 -25.59
N THR A 608 18.86 3.98 -25.59
CA THR A 608 17.81 3.36 -26.42
C THR A 608 16.48 3.28 -25.67
N ASP A 609 16.25 4.17 -24.71
CA ASP A 609 15.08 4.14 -23.85
C ASP A 609 13.82 4.50 -24.64
N THR A 610 12.70 3.88 -24.27
CA THR A 610 11.42 3.96 -24.97
C THR A 610 10.37 4.63 -24.08
N LEU A 611 9.70 5.63 -24.64
CA LEU A 611 8.48 6.23 -24.10
C LEU A 611 7.29 5.64 -24.85
N GLU A 612 6.53 4.75 -24.22
CA GLU A 612 5.38 4.08 -24.83
C GLU A 612 4.05 4.75 -24.43
N LEU A 613 3.17 4.95 -25.41
CA LEU A 613 1.85 5.55 -25.25
C LEU A 613 0.76 4.49 -25.39
N SER A 614 0.11 4.15 -24.27
CA SER A 614 -0.85 3.04 -24.19
C SER A 614 -2.24 3.52 -23.75
N GLY A 615 -3.12 3.80 -24.71
CA GLY A 615 -4.50 4.25 -24.47
C GLY A 615 -5.57 3.26 -24.91
N SER A 616 -6.84 3.63 -24.67
CA SER A 616 -8.01 2.86 -25.11
C SER A 616 -9.20 3.77 -25.45
N ALA A 617 -10.20 3.28 -26.19
CA ALA A 617 -11.31 4.10 -26.70
C ALA A 617 -12.09 4.90 -25.63
N GLY A 618 -12.15 4.38 -24.40
CA GLY A 618 -12.82 5.02 -23.26
C GLY A 618 -11.89 5.84 -22.38
N SER A 619 -10.58 5.78 -22.61
CA SER A 619 -9.55 6.42 -21.81
C SER A 619 -8.30 6.57 -22.70
N PRO A 620 -8.26 7.58 -23.59
CA PRO A 620 -7.10 7.84 -24.44
C PRO A 620 -5.92 8.38 -23.62
N VAL A 621 -4.72 8.34 -24.20
CA VAL A 621 -3.51 8.93 -23.64
C VAL A 621 -3.04 10.06 -24.55
N THR A 622 -2.82 11.25 -24.00
CA THR A 622 -2.24 12.38 -24.74
C THR A 622 -0.95 12.80 -24.04
N VAL A 623 0.12 13.01 -24.79
CA VAL A 623 1.42 13.42 -24.27
C VAL A 623 1.92 14.65 -24.98
N ASP A 624 2.14 15.71 -24.21
CA ASP A 624 2.85 16.91 -24.66
C ASP A 624 4.36 16.67 -24.54
N PHE A 625 4.96 16.20 -25.62
CA PHE A 625 6.36 15.86 -25.65
C PHE A 625 7.22 17.11 -25.93
N SER A 626 8.27 17.27 -25.12
CA SER A 626 9.38 18.18 -25.40
C SER A 626 10.67 17.57 -24.83
N PRO A 627 11.86 17.85 -25.38
CA PRO A 627 13.13 17.39 -24.84
C PRO A 627 13.43 17.96 -23.45
N ALA A 628 12.76 19.05 -23.08
CA ALA A 628 12.83 19.61 -21.73
C ALA A 628 12.01 18.79 -20.72
N SER A 629 10.85 18.27 -21.15
CA SER A 629 9.97 17.43 -20.32
C SER A 629 10.37 15.95 -20.35
N PHE A 630 10.90 15.47 -21.47
CA PHE A 630 11.28 14.09 -21.74
C PHE A 630 12.66 14.05 -22.44
N ALA A 631 13.72 14.04 -21.64
CA ALA A 631 15.09 14.08 -22.13
C ALA A 631 15.66 12.69 -22.43
N ASN A 632 16.42 12.59 -23.52
CA ASN A 632 17.26 11.44 -23.90
C ASN A 632 16.53 10.11 -24.21
N PHE A 633 15.23 10.15 -24.49
CA PHE A 633 14.52 8.99 -25.05
C PHE A 633 14.90 8.80 -26.53
N GLY A 634 15.30 7.57 -26.88
CA GLY A 634 15.64 7.22 -28.27
C GLY A 634 14.40 7.02 -29.14
N THR A 635 13.35 6.46 -28.54
CA THR A 635 12.12 6.10 -29.22
C THR A 635 10.89 6.60 -28.45
N VAL A 636 9.92 7.16 -29.18
CA VAL A 636 8.53 7.28 -28.72
C VAL A 636 7.71 6.23 -29.47
N GLU A 637 7.04 5.35 -28.75
CA GLU A 637 6.31 4.21 -29.30
C GLU A 637 4.81 4.36 -29.05
N PHE A 638 4.01 4.14 -30.10
CA PHE A 638 2.58 3.88 -29.95
C PHE A 638 2.37 2.39 -29.65
N ALA A 639 1.65 2.10 -28.57
CA ALA A 639 1.42 0.72 -28.15
C ALA A 639 0.75 -0.11 -29.26
N PRO A 640 1.15 -1.37 -29.47
CA PRO A 640 0.71 -2.16 -30.60
C PRO A 640 -0.77 -2.52 -30.55
N GLY A 641 -1.40 -2.57 -31.72
CA GLY A 641 -2.75 -3.09 -31.94
C GLY A 641 -3.79 -2.03 -32.29
N THR A 642 -4.85 -2.45 -32.98
CA THR A 642 -5.88 -1.53 -33.52
C THR A 642 -6.78 -0.88 -32.46
N GLY A 643 -6.59 -1.22 -31.18
CA GLY A 643 -7.33 -0.69 -30.04
C GLY A 643 -6.59 0.37 -29.23
N ASN A 644 -5.37 0.77 -29.63
CA ASN A 644 -4.65 1.87 -29.00
C ASN A 644 -5.28 3.22 -29.36
N TYR A 645 -5.30 4.15 -28.40
CA TYR A 645 -5.80 5.51 -28.60
C TYR A 645 -4.83 6.47 -27.93
N ALA A 646 -3.86 6.94 -28.70
CA ALA A 646 -2.83 7.82 -28.20
C ALA A 646 -2.59 9.03 -29.11
N THR A 647 -2.29 10.16 -28.49
CA THR A 647 -1.91 11.40 -29.17
C THR A 647 -0.53 11.83 -28.67
N LEU A 648 0.42 11.97 -29.60
CA LEU A 648 1.72 12.57 -29.35
C LEU A 648 1.69 14.02 -29.85
N THR A 649 1.71 14.98 -28.93
CA THR A 649 1.75 16.41 -29.25
C THR A 649 3.19 16.90 -29.25
N LEU A 650 3.61 17.59 -30.32
CA LEU A 650 4.96 18.14 -30.48
C LEU A 650 4.86 19.67 -30.63
N ALA A 651 5.22 20.42 -29.58
CA ALA A 651 4.97 21.85 -29.50
C ALA A 651 5.86 22.72 -30.41
N GLY A 652 6.97 22.18 -30.92
CA GLY A 652 7.91 22.87 -31.77
C GLY A 652 8.77 21.91 -32.60
N SER A 653 9.49 22.45 -33.60
CA SER A 653 10.36 21.66 -34.48
C SER A 653 11.58 21.05 -33.76
N LEU A 654 11.96 21.61 -32.61
CA LEU A 654 12.99 21.05 -31.73
C LEU A 654 12.46 19.92 -30.85
N ASP A 655 11.14 19.72 -30.81
CA ASP A 655 10.51 18.72 -29.97
C ASP A 655 10.33 17.36 -30.65
N ILE A 656 10.73 17.23 -31.92
CA ILE A 656 10.55 15.97 -32.65
C ILE A 656 11.50 14.90 -32.08
N PRO A 657 10.98 13.74 -31.63
CA PRO A 657 11.81 12.67 -31.09
C PRO A 657 12.71 12.04 -32.17
N GLY A 658 13.77 11.35 -31.73
CA GLY A 658 14.71 10.72 -32.65
C GLY A 658 14.05 9.67 -33.56
N THR A 659 13.18 8.83 -32.98
CA THR A 659 12.42 7.81 -33.71
C THR A 659 11.01 7.69 -33.14
N ILE A 660 10.01 7.63 -34.02
CA ILE A 660 8.63 7.30 -33.69
C ILE A 660 8.38 5.86 -34.16
N SER A 661 8.01 4.97 -33.25
CA SER A 661 7.71 3.56 -33.54
C SER A 661 6.22 3.27 -33.34
N GLY A 662 5.73 2.20 -33.98
CA GLY A 662 4.37 1.71 -33.79
C GLY A 662 3.23 2.59 -34.35
N PHE A 663 3.53 3.72 -35.02
CA PHE A 663 2.53 4.65 -35.57
C PHE A 663 1.75 4.03 -36.74
N THR A 664 0.88 3.08 -36.43
CA THR A 664 0.25 2.16 -37.38
C THR A 664 -1.25 2.02 -37.11
N GLY A 665 -1.71 2.40 -35.91
CA GLY A 665 -3.10 2.33 -35.53
C GLY A 665 -3.94 3.41 -36.20
N PRO A 666 -5.21 3.13 -36.55
CA PRO A 666 -6.13 4.11 -37.14
C PRO A 666 -6.56 5.23 -36.17
N HIS A 667 -6.08 5.20 -34.93
CA HIS A 667 -6.44 6.11 -33.84
C HIS A 667 -5.23 6.76 -33.18
N ASP A 668 -4.03 6.42 -33.64
CA ASP A 668 -2.83 7.12 -33.24
C ASP A 668 -2.81 8.47 -33.95
N VAL A 669 -2.44 9.53 -33.23
CA VAL A 669 -2.35 10.89 -33.77
C VAL A 669 -1.00 11.49 -33.39
N VAL A 670 -0.33 12.12 -34.36
CA VAL A 670 0.77 13.05 -34.09
C VAL A 670 0.24 14.46 -34.31
N ASP A 671 0.14 15.24 -33.25
CA ASP A 671 -0.34 16.62 -33.25
C ASP A 671 0.85 17.59 -33.30
N LEU A 672 0.84 18.50 -34.28
CA LEU A 672 1.89 19.46 -34.59
C LEU A 672 1.34 20.90 -34.49
N PRO A 673 1.11 21.42 -33.27
CA PRO A 673 0.55 22.76 -33.05
C PRO A 673 1.38 23.90 -33.66
N PHE A 674 2.68 23.70 -33.90
CA PHE A 674 3.55 24.71 -34.53
C PHE A 674 3.52 24.72 -36.06
N VAL A 675 3.01 23.65 -36.69
CA VAL A 675 2.86 23.58 -38.15
C VAL A 675 1.53 24.19 -38.50
N GLY A 676 1.57 25.43 -38.99
CA GLY A 676 0.38 26.25 -39.19
C GLY A 676 -0.56 25.61 -40.21
N ASP A 677 -1.84 25.54 -39.87
CA ASP A 677 -2.85 25.01 -40.76
C ASP A 677 -4.16 25.82 -40.68
N THR A 678 -4.03 27.14 -40.70
CA THR A 678 -5.17 28.06 -40.52
C THR A 678 -6.07 28.13 -41.74
N ASN A 679 -5.50 27.98 -42.92
CA ASN A 679 -6.27 27.79 -44.15
C ASN A 679 -6.54 26.32 -44.42
N ASN A 680 -6.03 25.44 -43.55
CA ASN A 680 -6.15 24.01 -43.65
C ASN A 680 -5.55 23.56 -45.01
N ASP A 681 -4.33 23.98 -45.36
CA ASP A 681 -3.61 23.69 -46.61
C ASP A 681 -2.20 23.13 -46.39
N ALA A 682 -1.95 22.62 -45.19
CA ALA A 682 -0.76 21.85 -44.88
C ALA A 682 -0.59 20.68 -45.86
N THR A 683 0.66 20.43 -46.24
CA THR A 683 1.02 19.37 -47.17
C THR A 683 1.82 18.29 -46.44
N LEU A 684 1.65 17.04 -46.85
CA LEU A 684 2.38 15.90 -46.30
C LEU A 684 3.09 15.14 -47.41
N MET A 685 4.34 14.76 -47.16
CA MET A 685 5.13 13.89 -48.03
C MET A 685 5.69 12.71 -47.22
N TRP A 686 5.47 11.49 -47.70
CA TRP A 686 6.08 10.28 -47.17
C TRP A 686 7.27 9.86 -48.04
N ASP A 687 8.45 9.68 -47.43
CA ASP A 687 9.62 9.07 -48.07
C ASP A 687 9.86 7.66 -47.49
N PRO A 688 9.54 6.60 -48.25
CA PRO A 688 9.72 5.22 -47.79
C PRO A 688 11.19 4.78 -47.74
N THR A 689 12.11 5.52 -48.34
CA THR A 689 13.55 5.19 -48.32
C THR A 689 14.16 5.61 -46.99
N THR A 690 13.83 6.82 -46.54
CA THR A 690 14.32 7.40 -45.29
C THR A 690 13.38 7.15 -44.11
N HIS A 691 12.20 6.57 -44.35
CA HIS A 691 11.13 6.38 -43.36
C HIS A 691 10.71 7.70 -42.69
N THR A 692 10.60 8.76 -43.49
CA THR A 692 10.29 10.11 -42.97
C THR A 692 8.97 10.64 -43.49
N ILE A 693 8.16 11.22 -42.60
CA ILE A 693 7.01 12.05 -42.96
C ILE A 693 7.44 13.52 -42.88
N THR A 694 7.29 14.27 -43.97
CA THR A 694 7.48 15.73 -43.97
C THR A 694 6.12 16.41 -44.02
N VAL A 695 5.81 17.25 -43.02
CA VAL A 695 4.58 18.05 -42.96
C VAL A 695 4.96 19.53 -43.08
N ALA A 696 4.39 20.25 -44.04
CA ALA A 696 4.66 21.66 -44.27
C ALA A 696 3.37 22.48 -44.16
N GLY A 697 3.37 23.45 -43.25
CA GLY A 697 2.23 24.31 -42.93
C GLY A 697 2.21 25.64 -43.68
N ASP A 698 1.08 26.34 -43.59
CA ASP A 698 0.80 27.63 -44.24
C ASP A 698 1.65 28.79 -43.69
N ASN A 699 2.09 28.65 -42.45
CA ASN A 699 3.01 29.54 -41.75
C ASN A 699 4.48 29.35 -42.17
N GLY A 700 4.76 28.42 -43.09
CA GLY A 700 6.10 28.08 -43.57
C GLY A 700 6.89 27.18 -42.61
N ALA A 701 6.30 26.72 -41.51
CA ALA A 701 6.91 25.73 -40.63
C ALA A 701 6.89 24.35 -41.31
N VAL A 702 7.96 23.58 -41.09
CA VAL A 702 8.10 22.22 -41.60
C VAL A 702 8.49 21.30 -40.45
N ALA A 703 7.76 20.20 -40.29
CA ALA A 703 8.08 19.10 -39.40
C ALA A 703 8.58 17.90 -40.21
N VAL A 704 9.62 17.24 -39.73
CA VAL A 704 10.14 15.99 -40.31
C VAL A 704 10.10 14.91 -39.24
N LEU A 705 9.12 14.02 -39.34
CA LEU A 705 8.94 12.90 -38.41
C LEU A 705 9.75 11.71 -38.90
N ASN A 706 10.67 11.19 -38.08
CA ASN A 706 11.45 10.00 -38.39
C ASN A 706 10.76 8.77 -37.81
N LEU A 707 10.29 7.87 -38.66
CA LEU A 707 9.66 6.63 -38.22
C LEU A 707 10.70 5.49 -38.10
N ASP A 708 10.43 4.55 -37.20
CA ASP A 708 11.29 3.39 -36.95
C ASP A 708 11.42 2.50 -38.22
N PRO A 709 12.62 2.37 -38.82
CA PRO A 709 12.79 1.58 -40.03
C PRO A 709 12.56 0.07 -39.84
N ASN A 710 12.46 -0.40 -38.60
CA ASN A 710 12.13 -1.80 -38.30
C ASN A 710 10.62 -2.06 -38.18
N THR A 711 9.81 -1.00 -38.14
CA THR A 711 8.34 -1.10 -38.18
C THR A 711 7.89 -1.14 -39.64
N ASP A 712 6.97 -2.06 -39.95
CA ASP A 712 6.39 -2.14 -41.28
C ASP A 712 5.34 -1.03 -41.45
N TYR A 713 5.71 0.01 -42.20
CA TYR A 713 4.79 1.07 -42.63
C TYR A 713 4.35 0.87 -44.09
N THR A 714 4.51 -0.34 -44.66
CA THR A 714 4.10 -0.65 -46.05
C THR A 714 2.61 -0.91 -46.18
N GLY A 715 1.84 0.04 -45.71
CA GLY A 715 0.43 -0.01 -45.92
C GLY A 715 -0.21 1.25 -45.41
N ILE A 716 0.52 2.37 -45.51
CA ILE A 716 0.24 3.52 -44.70
C ILE A 716 0.25 4.87 -45.47
N SER A 717 -0.94 5.45 -45.80
CA SER A 717 -1.15 6.84 -46.32
C SER A 717 -1.63 7.88 -45.29
N TYR A 718 -0.71 8.69 -44.77
CA TYR A 718 -1.06 9.74 -43.81
C TYR A 718 -1.63 10.98 -44.48
N VAL A 719 -2.53 11.69 -43.81
CA VAL A 719 -3.06 12.99 -44.24
C VAL A 719 -2.79 14.06 -43.17
N PRO A 720 -2.38 15.27 -43.57
CA PRO A 720 -2.37 16.43 -42.69
C PRO A 720 -3.80 16.97 -42.59
N VAL A 721 -4.21 17.31 -41.38
CA VAL A 721 -5.55 17.83 -41.06
C VAL A 721 -5.41 18.95 -40.04
N SER A 722 -6.10 20.07 -40.21
CA SER A 722 -6.10 21.11 -39.17
C SER A 722 -6.60 20.58 -37.83
N ASP A 723 -5.82 20.85 -36.78
CA ASP A 723 -6.14 20.53 -35.38
C ASP A 723 -7.28 21.41 -34.81
N ARG A 724 -7.73 22.42 -35.57
CA ARG A 724 -8.70 23.49 -35.22
C ARG A 724 -8.26 24.49 -34.16
N HIS A 725 -6.99 24.45 -33.80
CA HIS A 725 -6.31 25.38 -32.89
C HIS A 725 -5.18 26.15 -33.61
N GLY A 726 -5.01 25.91 -34.91
CA GLY A 726 -4.09 26.61 -35.79
C GLY A 726 -2.88 25.78 -36.22
N GLY A 727 -2.76 24.55 -35.71
CA GLY A 727 -1.74 23.56 -36.05
C GLY A 727 -2.26 22.41 -36.92
N THR A 728 -1.46 21.34 -37.04
CA THR A 728 -1.73 20.19 -37.93
C THR A 728 -1.73 18.85 -37.17
N ASP A 729 -2.81 18.08 -37.24
CA ASP A 729 -2.87 16.65 -36.91
C ASP A 729 -2.40 15.79 -38.12
N VAL A 730 -1.66 14.71 -37.87
CA VAL A 730 -1.32 13.68 -38.88
C VAL A 730 -2.13 12.41 -38.63
N GLU A 731 -2.99 12.00 -39.59
CA GLU A 731 -4.00 10.91 -39.43
C GLU A 731 -4.24 10.04 -40.71
N MET A 732 -5.31 9.20 -40.77
CA MET A 732 -5.63 8.24 -41.87
C MET A 732 -7.11 8.35 -42.42
N PRO A 733 -7.42 8.39 -43.75
CA PRO A 733 -8.79 8.62 -44.32
C PRO A 733 -9.61 7.35 -44.78
N CYS A 734 -10.98 7.33 -44.72
CA CYS A 734 -11.91 6.18 -45.06
C CYS A 734 -13.44 6.53 -45.34
N PHE A 735 -14.23 5.68 -46.05
CA PHE A 735 -15.73 5.69 -46.15
C PHE A 735 -16.41 5.00 -44.96
N CYS A 736 -17.69 5.28 -44.63
CA CYS A 736 -18.44 4.51 -43.62
C CYS A 736 -19.40 3.46 -44.21
N ALA A 737 -19.71 2.42 -43.44
CA ALA A 737 -20.70 1.39 -43.76
C ALA A 737 -22.08 1.98 -44.12
N GLY A 738 -22.77 1.36 -45.07
CA GLY A 738 -24.06 1.80 -45.59
C GLY A 738 -23.96 2.77 -46.77
N THR A 739 -22.79 3.39 -46.98
CA THR A 739 -22.50 4.20 -48.17
C THR A 739 -22.65 3.34 -49.42
N ARG A 740 -23.44 3.75 -50.42
CA ARG A 740 -23.62 2.94 -51.64
C ARG A 740 -22.87 3.51 -52.83
N LEU A 741 -22.08 2.69 -53.50
CA LEU A 741 -21.39 3.08 -54.71
C LEU A 741 -22.20 2.72 -55.96
N LEU A 742 -22.17 3.59 -56.96
CA LEU A 742 -22.80 3.34 -58.25
C LEU A 742 -22.05 2.22 -58.99
N THR A 743 -22.78 1.19 -59.38
CA THR A 743 -22.34 0.12 -60.29
C THR A 743 -23.19 0.15 -61.57
N PRO A 744 -22.79 -0.54 -62.66
CA PRO A 744 -23.62 -0.68 -63.86
C PRO A 744 -25.01 -1.28 -63.60
N SER A 745 -25.17 -2.05 -62.51
CA SER A 745 -26.43 -2.71 -62.13
C SER A 745 -27.25 -1.92 -61.11
N GLY A 746 -26.80 -0.71 -60.72
CA GLY A 746 -27.41 0.12 -59.68
C GLY A 746 -26.49 0.39 -58.50
N GLU A 747 -26.99 1.02 -57.44
CA GLU A 747 -26.16 1.35 -56.27
C GLU A 747 -26.07 0.18 -55.28
N VAL A 748 -24.85 -0.19 -54.92
CA VAL A 748 -24.54 -1.30 -54.00
C VAL A 748 -23.83 -0.75 -52.76
N PRO A 749 -24.26 -1.12 -51.53
CA PRO A 749 -23.54 -0.76 -50.30
C PRO A 749 -22.07 -1.16 -50.34
N VAL A 750 -21.20 -0.33 -49.79
CA VAL A 750 -19.74 -0.51 -49.84
C VAL A 750 -19.30 -1.80 -49.14
N GLU A 751 -20.02 -2.20 -48.08
CA GLU A 751 -19.82 -3.46 -47.35
C GLU A 751 -20.25 -4.72 -48.14
N ASP A 752 -21.10 -4.58 -49.15
CA ASP A 752 -21.61 -5.70 -49.97
C ASP A 752 -20.80 -5.92 -51.25
N LEU A 753 -19.95 -4.96 -51.63
CA LEU A 753 -19.09 -5.02 -52.81
C LEU A 753 -17.94 -6.02 -52.61
N ARG A 754 -17.48 -6.60 -53.72
CA ARG A 754 -16.34 -7.52 -53.75
C ARG A 754 -15.29 -7.08 -54.74
N VAL A 755 -14.05 -7.48 -54.50
CA VAL A 755 -12.96 -7.33 -55.47
C VAL A 755 -13.36 -7.98 -56.80
N GLY A 756 -13.18 -7.25 -57.89
CA GLY A 756 -13.60 -7.63 -59.23
C GLY A 756 -15.00 -7.15 -59.63
N ASP A 757 -15.83 -6.67 -58.69
CA ASP A 757 -17.11 -6.04 -59.04
C ASP A 757 -16.86 -4.71 -59.76
N ASP A 758 -17.73 -4.37 -60.72
CA ASP A 758 -17.61 -3.16 -61.52
C ASP A 758 -18.29 -1.96 -60.84
N VAL A 759 -17.56 -0.85 -60.70
CA VAL A 759 -18.10 0.44 -60.24
C VAL A 759 -18.02 1.49 -61.33
N THR A 760 -18.94 2.44 -61.31
CA THR A 760 -19.00 3.55 -62.26
C THR A 760 -18.29 4.77 -61.68
N THR A 761 -17.31 5.30 -62.41
CA THR A 761 -16.58 6.53 -62.02
C THR A 761 -17.28 7.78 -62.54
N LEU A 762 -16.87 8.96 -62.05
CA LEU A 762 -17.44 10.25 -62.44
C LEU A 762 -17.40 10.50 -63.95
N SER A 763 -16.39 9.96 -64.64
CA SER A 763 -16.27 10.04 -66.10
C SER A 763 -17.32 9.23 -66.88
N GLY A 764 -18.11 8.41 -66.20
CA GLY A 764 -19.03 7.44 -66.78
C GLY A 764 -18.37 6.12 -67.19
N ALA A 765 -17.06 5.98 -66.99
CA ALA A 765 -16.34 4.73 -67.19
C ALA A 765 -16.72 3.70 -66.11
N THR A 766 -16.77 2.44 -66.52
CA THR A 766 -16.91 1.31 -65.60
C THR A 766 -15.52 0.73 -65.34
N ARG A 767 -15.17 0.54 -64.07
CA ARG A 767 -13.88 -0.01 -63.65
C ARG A 767 -14.09 -1.12 -62.62
N PRO A 768 -13.37 -2.25 -62.73
CA PRO A 768 -13.44 -3.29 -61.71
C PRO A 768 -12.73 -2.82 -60.44
N ILE A 769 -13.28 -3.15 -59.28
CA ILE A 769 -12.65 -2.92 -57.99
C ILE A 769 -11.38 -3.79 -57.91
N ALA A 770 -10.24 -3.13 -57.72
CA ALA A 770 -8.95 -3.82 -57.56
C ALA A 770 -8.77 -4.33 -56.12
N TRP A 771 -9.31 -3.61 -55.14
CA TRP A 771 -9.21 -3.97 -53.72
C TRP A 771 -10.22 -3.22 -52.84
N ILE A 772 -10.51 -3.77 -51.66
CA ILE A 772 -11.39 -3.17 -50.64
C ILE A 772 -10.68 -3.26 -49.29
N GLY A 773 -10.38 -2.11 -48.68
CA GLY A 773 -9.98 -2.02 -47.28
C GLY A 773 -11.21 -1.93 -46.37
N SER A 774 -11.17 -2.55 -45.18
CA SER A 774 -12.24 -2.48 -44.18
C SER A 774 -11.70 -2.35 -42.73
N GLY A 775 -12.47 -1.70 -41.85
CA GLY A 775 -12.12 -1.47 -40.43
C GLY A 775 -13.33 -1.09 -39.56
N ARG A 776 -13.15 -1.00 -38.23
CA ARG A 776 -14.23 -0.70 -37.27
C ARG A 776 -13.71 0.05 -36.04
N SER A 777 -14.43 1.09 -35.59
CA SER A 777 -14.10 1.95 -34.45
C SER A 777 -15.32 2.26 -33.55
N LEU A 778 -15.09 2.63 -32.30
CA LEU A 778 -16.10 3.11 -31.33
C LEU A 778 -16.01 4.64 -31.17
N VAL A 779 -17.16 5.31 -31.12
CA VAL A 779 -17.26 6.76 -30.94
C VAL A 779 -17.70 7.07 -29.50
N THR A 780 -16.83 7.77 -28.76
CA THR A 780 -17.04 8.17 -27.35
C THR A 780 -16.84 9.68 -27.18
N PRO A 781 -17.32 10.31 -26.09
CA PRO A 781 -17.08 11.74 -25.84
C PRO A 781 -15.59 12.12 -25.75
N ALA A 782 -14.72 11.20 -25.33
CA ALA A 782 -13.27 11.41 -25.23
C ALA A 782 -12.54 11.21 -26.58
N ASN A 783 -13.14 10.46 -27.52
CA ASN A 783 -12.66 10.26 -28.88
C ASN A 783 -13.62 10.93 -29.89
N GLY A 784 -13.96 12.19 -29.64
CA GLY A 784 -14.83 12.97 -30.51
C GLY A 784 -14.27 13.18 -31.92
N ARG A 785 -12.93 13.07 -32.09
CA ARG A 785 -12.21 13.19 -33.36
C ARG A 785 -12.51 12.05 -34.35
N SER A 786 -12.91 10.87 -33.87
CA SER A 786 -13.31 9.72 -34.72
C SER A 786 -14.77 9.77 -35.19
N ARG A 787 -15.50 10.86 -34.91
CA ARG A 787 -16.87 11.02 -35.41
C ARG A 787 -16.86 11.13 -36.93
N PRO A 788 -17.70 10.38 -37.64
CA PRO A 788 -17.82 10.56 -39.07
C PRO A 788 -18.52 11.89 -39.35
N ILE A 789 -18.30 12.41 -40.55
CA ILE A 789 -19.05 13.53 -41.09
C ILE A 789 -20.19 12.99 -41.94
N VAL A 790 -21.39 13.54 -41.69
CA VAL A 790 -22.60 13.31 -42.46
C VAL A 790 -22.77 14.44 -43.46
N VAL A 791 -22.81 14.09 -44.73
CA VAL A 791 -23.24 14.96 -45.82
C VAL A 791 -24.70 14.61 -46.11
N ARG A 792 -25.63 15.45 -45.66
CA ARG A 792 -27.07 15.18 -45.75
C ARG A 792 -27.53 15.05 -47.20
N ALA A 793 -28.57 14.25 -47.42
CA ALA A 793 -29.20 14.12 -48.72
C ALA A 793 -29.55 15.50 -49.32
N GLY A 794 -29.15 15.74 -50.58
CA GLY A 794 -29.37 17.00 -51.30
C GLY A 794 -28.44 18.17 -50.90
N ALA A 795 -27.46 17.95 -50.01
CA ALA A 795 -26.55 18.99 -49.54
C ALA A 795 -25.73 19.64 -50.67
N ILE A 796 -25.25 18.84 -51.61
CA ILE A 796 -24.32 19.25 -52.66
C ILE A 796 -25.06 19.86 -53.86
N ALA A 797 -26.04 19.14 -54.38
CA ALA A 797 -26.93 19.54 -55.47
C ALA A 797 -28.30 18.90 -55.27
N ASP A 798 -29.28 19.23 -56.10
CA ASP A 798 -30.63 18.69 -55.94
C ASP A 798 -30.60 17.15 -56.09
N GLY A 799 -30.93 16.45 -55.01
CA GLY A 799 -30.81 14.99 -54.94
C GLY A 799 -29.37 14.45 -54.83
N VAL A 800 -28.38 15.28 -54.48
CA VAL A 800 -26.97 14.89 -54.31
C VAL A 800 -26.44 15.32 -52.93
N PRO A 801 -25.94 14.38 -52.11
CA PRO A 801 -26.10 12.95 -52.28
C PRO A 801 -27.59 12.54 -52.20
N ARG A 802 -27.96 11.38 -52.73
CA ARG A 802 -29.32 10.83 -52.77
C ARG A 802 -29.83 10.40 -51.40
N ARG A 803 -28.91 10.09 -50.49
CA ARG A 803 -29.12 9.74 -49.09
C ARG A 803 -28.04 10.44 -48.26
N ASP A 804 -28.12 10.33 -46.94
CA ASP A 804 -27.06 10.85 -46.09
C ASP A 804 -25.79 10.02 -46.33
N LEU A 805 -24.71 10.68 -46.75
CA LEU A 805 -23.40 10.07 -47.00
C LEU A 805 -22.53 10.23 -45.75
N HIS A 806 -22.02 9.12 -45.22
CA HIS A 806 -21.19 9.09 -44.00
C HIS A 806 -19.75 8.73 -44.36
N VAL A 807 -18.81 9.58 -43.96
CA VAL A 807 -17.39 9.47 -44.32
C VAL A 807 -16.51 9.92 -43.15
N THR A 808 -15.26 9.45 -43.05
CA THR A 808 -14.33 9.99 -42.04
C THR A 808 -13.86 11.38 -42.43
N LYS A 809 -13.35 12.16 -41.46
CA LYS A 809 -13.11 13.60 -41.66
C LYS A 809 -12.18 13.97 -42.81
N GLY A 810 -11.15 13.15 -43.04
CA GLY A 810 -10.16 13.33 -44.10
C GLY A 810 -10.56 12.75 -45.46
N HIS A 811 -11.76 12.20 -45.62
CA HIS A 811 -12.20 11.64 -46.91
C HIS A 811 -12.63 12.74 -47.89
N SER A 812 -12.15 12.70 -49.14
CA SER A 812 -12.37 13.79 -50.10
C SER A 812 -13.59 13.62 -51.00
N LEU A 813 -14.27 14.75 -51.24
CA LEU A 813 -15.34 14.91 -52.22
C LEU A 813 -14.86 15.74 -53.40
N TYR A 814 -15.33 15.43 -54.59
CA TYR A 814 -14.89 16.11 -55.81
C TYR A 814 -15.80 17.28 -56.20
N PHE A 815 -15.22 18.47 -56.35
CA PHE A 815 -15.89 19.70 -56.75
C PHE A 815 -15.06 20.44 -57.81
N ASP A 816 -15.66 20.81 -58.93
CA ASP A 816 -15.09 21.73 -59.94
C ASP A 816 -13.60 21.48 -60.31
N GLY A 817 -13.19 20.21 -60.44
CA GLY A 817 -11.83 19.87 -60.83
C GLY A 817 -10.86 19.57 -59.69
N VAL A 818 -11.31 19.63 -58.43
CA VAL A 818 -10.48 19.40 -57.24
C VAL A 818 -11.14 18.41 -56.28
N LEU A 819 -10.34 17.76 -55.44
CA LEU A 819 -10.77 16.96 -54.30
C LEU A 819 -10.70 17.82 -53.04
N ILE A 820 -11.73 17.81 -52.20
CA ILE A 820 -11.76 18.57 -50.94
C ILE A 820 -12.15 17.61 -49.82
N PRO A 821 -11.32 17.40 -48.78
CA PRO A 821 -11.72 16.59 -47.64
C PRO A 821 -12.97 17.16 -46.97
N VAL A 822 -13.83 16.27 -46.50
CA VAL A 822 -15.21 16.63 -46.16
C VAL A 822 -15.32 17.56 -44.96
N GLU A 823 -14.35 17.55 -44.03
CA GLU A 823 -14.41 18.41 -42.83
C GLU A 823 -14.37 19.91 -43.10
N PHE A 824 -13.77 20.27 -44.22
CA PHE A 824 -13.64 21.64 -44.71
C PHE A 824 -14.94 22.18 -45.30
N LEU A 825 -15.88 21.29 -45.54
CA LEU A 825 -17.20 21.60 -46.07
C LEU A 825 -18.25 21.61 -44.96
N VAL A 826 -17.87 21.32 -43.71
CA VAL A 826 -18.78 21.33 -42.55
C VAL A 826 -19.35 22.73 -42.35
N ASN A 827 -20.67 22.83 -42.47
CA ASN A 827 -21.41 24.08 -42.37
C ASN A 827 -22.40 24.07 -41.20
N GLY A 828 -22.39 23.00 -40.39
CA GLY A 828 -23.24 22.82 -39.22
C GLY A 828 -24.73 22.63 -39.53
N ARG A 829 -25.09 22.43 -40.81
CA ARG A 829 -26.48 22.35 -41.29
C ARG A 829 -26.70 21.16 -42.21
N SER A 830 -26.16 21.21 -43.42
CA SER A 830 -26.25 20.15 -44.42
C SER A 830 -25.02 19.25 -44.45
N ILE A 831 -23.89 19.71 -43.91
CA ILE A 831 -22.68 18.92 -43.68
C ILE A 831 -22.28 19.12 -42.23
N LEU A 832 -22.24 18.04 -41.45
CA LEU A 832 -22.14 18.08 -40.00
C LEU A 832 -21.48 16.82 -39.43
N TRP A 833 -20.98 16.91 -38.21
CA TRP A 833 -20.52 15.74 -37.45
C TRP A 833 -21.71 14.85 -37.07
N ASP A 834 -21.51 13.52 -37.15
CA ASP A 834 -22.48 12.55 -36.63
C ASP A 834 -22.35 12.45 -35.11
N GLU A 835 -23.13 13.26 -34.39
CA GLU A 835 -23.18 13.27 -32.93
C GLU A 835 -23.77 11.97 -32.34
N ASP A 836 -24.53 11.22 -33.15
CA ASP A 836 -25.25 10.01 -32.75
C ASP A 836 -24.46 8.73 -33.03
N ALA A 837 -23.35 8.82 -33.77
CA ALA A 837 -22.45 7.70 -33.99
C ALA A 837 -21.94 7.13 -32.65
N ARG A 838 -21.98 5.79 -32.54
CA ARG A 838 -21.46 5.03 -31.38
C ARG A 838 -20.43 3.99 -31.81
N VAL A 839 -20.58 3.45 -33.00
CA VAL A 839 -19.65 2.55 -33.69
C VAL A 839 -19.60 3.01 -35.15
N VAL A 840 -18.41 3.09 -35.73
CA VAL A 840 -18.18 3.42 -37.14
C VAL A 840 -17.45 2.25 -37.78
N GLU A 841 -18.12 1.56 -38.70
CA GLU A 841 -17.48 0.62 -39.62
C GLU A 841 -17.10 1.37 -40.88
N PHE A 842 -15.88 1.16 -41.38
CA PHE A 842 -15.35 1.94 -42.47
C PHE A 842 -14.67 1.09 -43.54
N TYR A 843 -14.66 1.62 -44.77
CA TYR A 843 -14.20 0.94 -45.98
C TYR A 843 -13.43 1.90 -46.89
N HIS A 844 -12.54 1.40 -47.75
CA HIS A 844 -11.97 2.19 -48.85
C HIS A 844 -11.86 1.33 -50.12
N ILE A 845 -12.24 1.89 -51.28
CA ILE A 845 -12.33 1.15 -52.55
C ILE A 845 -11.23 1.57 -53.50
N GLU A 846 -10.37 0.63 -53.88
CA GLU A 846 -9.30 0.84 -54.86
C GLU A 846 -9.74 0.42 -56.27
N LEU A 847 -9.32 1.21 -57.26
CA LEU A 847 -9.47 0.91 -58.68
C LEU A 847 -8.09 0.76 -59.35
N PRO A 848 -8.01 0.19 -60.57
CA PRO A 848 -6.74 0.06 -61.31
C PRO A 848 -5.97 1.37 -61.56
N SER A 849 -6.63 2.52 -61.43
CA SER A 849 -5.98 3.82 -61.28
C SER A 849 -6.84 4.69 -60.34
N HIS A 850 -6.22 5.65 -59.67
CA HIS A 850 -6.95 6.62 -58.85
C HIS A 850 -7.97 7.38 -59.71
N ASP A 851 -9.23 7.40 -59.27
CA ASP A 851 -10.38 8.01 -59.97
C ASP A 851 -11.42 8.47 -58.92
N VAL A 852 -12.51 9.10 -59.37
CA VAL A 852 -13.62 9.55 -58.52
C VAL A 852 -14.79 8.60 -58.67
N LEU A 853 -15.22 8.00 -57.56
CA LEU A 853 -16.40 7.15 -57.43
C LEU A 853 -17.67 8.00 -57.28
N ILE A 854 -18.83 7.39 -57.52
CA ILE A 854 -20.13 7.99 -57.20
C ILE A 854 -20.68 7.29 -55.94
N ALA A 855 -20.50 7.92 -54.78
CA ALA A 855 -20.93 7.45 -53.47
C ALA A 855 -22.22 8.14 -53.05
N ASP A 856 -23.30 7.38 -52.92
CA ASP A 856 -24.65 7.87 -52.67
C ASP A 856 -25.07 8.97 -53.65
N GLY A 857 -24.56 8.92 -54.89
CA GLY A 857 -24.80 9.96 -55.89
C GLY A 857 -23.84 11.16 -55.83
N ALA A 858 -23.02 11.30 -54.79
CA ALA A 858 -21.99 12.32 -54.68
C ALA A 858 -20.64 11.84 -55.26
N PRO A 859 -19.91 12.68 -56.01
CA PRO A 859 -18.54 12.38 -56.43
C PRO A 859 -17.57 12.33 -55.24
N ALA A 860 -16.97 11.17 -54.99
CA ALA A 860 -16.07 10.92 -53.85
C ALA A 860 -14.81 10.17 -54.29
N GLU A 861 -13.73 10.35 -53.55
CA GLU A 861 -12.41 9.80 -53.88
C GLU A 861 -12.37 8.25 -53.84
N SER A 862 -11.70 7.60 -54.81
CA SER A 862 -11.29 6.19 -54.65
C SER A 862 -10.00 6.08 -53.87
N TYR A 863 -9.73 4.92 -53.30
CA TYR A 863 -8.45 4.67 -52.63
C TYR A 863 -7.32 4.75 -53.65
N LYS A 864 -6.29 5.52 -53.32
CA LYS A 864 -5.03 5.56 -54.06
C LYS A 864 -4.04 4.63 -53.36
N GLU A 865 -3.68 3.54 -54.04
CA GLU A 865 -2.64 2.62 -53.59
C GLU A 865 -1.26 3.25 -53.72
N ASP A 866 -0.64 3.63 -52.62
CA ASP A 866 0.75 4.08 -52.54
C ASP A 866 1.62 3.18 -51.65
N GLY A 867 1.27 1.88 -51.64
CA GLY A 867 1.84 0.90 -50.73
C GLY A 867 1.12 0.94 -49.41
N ASN A 868 -0.22 1.14 -49.40
CA ASN A 868 -1.00 1.56 -48.22
C ASN A 868 -2.10 0.61 -47.64
N ARG A 869 -2.03 -0.71 -47.89
CA ARG A 869 -3.14 -1.63 -47.57
C ARG A 869 -3.18 -2.16 -46.13
N ASP A 870 -2.04 -2.43 -45.51
CA ASP A 870 -1.94 -3.13 -44.20
C ASP A 870 -2.69 -2.45 -43.04
N ARG A 871 -3.02 -1.16 -43.18
CA ARG A 871 -3.87 -0.37 -42.27
C ARG A 871 -5.33 -0.80 -42.16
N PHE A 872 -5.76 -1.71 -43.01
CA PHE A 872 -7.11 -2.24 -43.01
C PHE A 872 -7.13 -3.66 -42.46
N HIS A 873 -8.17 -4.02 -41.71
CA HIS A 873 -8.25 -5.28 -40.95
C HIS A 873 -8.19 -6.56 -41.82
N ASN A 874 -8.28 -6.44 -43.14
CA ASN A 874 -8.50 -7.56 -44.07
C ASN A 874 -7.35 -7.77 -45.08
N VAL A 875 -6.10 -7.50 -44.68
CA VAL A 875 -4.91 -7.77 -45.52
C VAL A 875 -4.26 -9.10 -45.18
N ASP A 876 -4.14 -9.98 -46.19
CA ASP A 876 -3.50 -11.29 -46.03
C ASP A 876 -2.01 -11.31 -46.47
N ARG A 877 -1.56 -10.41 -47.38
CA ARG A 877 -0.15 -10.26 -47.86
C ARG A 877 0.11 -8.89 -48.53
N PRO A 878 1.31 -8.28 -48.38
CA PRO A 878 1.69 -7.05 -49.10
C PRO A 878 1.93 -7.32 -50.60
N VAL A 879 1.31 -6.51 -51.47
CA VAL A 879 1.52 -6.52 -52.93
C VAL A 879 2.00 -5.13 -53.34
N VAL A 880 3.25 -5.01 -53.79
CA VAL A 880 3.80 -3.74 -54.27
C VAL A 880 3.28 -3.46 -55.69
N VAL A 881 2.44 -2.43 -55.83
CA VAL A 881 1.97 -1.89 -57.12
C VAL A 881 2.53 -0.46 -57.27
N PRO A 882 3.02 -0.02 -58.44
CA PRO A 882 3.46 1.36 -58.64
C PRO A 882 2.31 2.36 -58.33
N ALA A 883 2.59 3.38 -57.52
CA ALA A 883 1.59 4.34 -57.09
C ALA A 883 0.96 5.07 -58.31
N PRO A 884 -0.38 5.05 -58.48
CA PRO A 884 -1.03 5.76 -59.57
C PRO A 884 -1.02 7.28 -59.32
N ASP A 885 -0.98 8.07 -60.39
CA ASP A 885 -1.12 9.53 -60.32
C ASP A 885 -2.48 9.94 -59.71
N TRP A 886 -2.52 11.10 -59.05
CA TRP A 886 -3.77 11.68 -58.56
C TRP A 886 -4.74 12.00 -59.70
N PHE A 887 -6.03 11.67 -59.54
CA PHE A 887 -7.08 12.04 -60.49
C PHE A 887 -7.26 13.57 -60.61
N ALA A 888 -7.17 14.26 -59.47
CA ALA A 888 -7.30 15.71 -59.36
C ALA A 888 -6.50 16.23 -58.14
N PRO A 889 -6.14 17.53 -58.11
CA PRO A 889 -5.50 18.13 -56.94
C PRO A 889 -6.40 18.07 -55.70
N VAL A 890 -5.82 17.71 -54.55
CA VAL A 890 -6.49 17.79 -53.25
C VAL A 890 -6.29 19.21 -52.70
N LEU A 891 -7.39 19.92 -52.45
CA LEU A 891 -7.42 21.23 -51.82
C LEU A 891 -8.10 21.11 -50.48
N THR A 892 -7.35 21.45 -49.46
CA THR A 892 -7.83 21.53 -48.09
C THR A 892 -8.16 23.01 -47.77
N GLY A 893 -7.61 24.00 -48.48
CA GLY A 893 -7.83 25.42 -48.15
C GLY A 893 -8.16 26.40 -49.29
N GLY A 894 -8.33 27.67 -48.89
CA GLY A 894 -8.24 28.82 -49.79
C GLY A 894 -9.53 29.20 -50.56
N PRO A 895 -9.43 30.16 -51.51
CA PRO A 895 -10.60 30.76 -52.16
C PRO A 895 -11.50 29.79 -52.94
N ALA A 896 -10.98 28.62 -53.33
CA ALA A 896 -11.77 27.57 -53.98
C ALA A 896 -12.63 26.82 -52.96
N VAL A 897 -12.04 26.35 -51.85
CA VAL A 897 -12.75 25.66 -50.76
C VAL A 897 -13.79 26.59 -50.12
N GLU A 898 -13.42 27.85 -49.82
CA GLU A 898 -14.34 28.84 -49.24
C GLU A 898 -15.54 29.15 -50.16
N ARG A 899 -15.31 29.18 -51.48
CA ARG A 899 -16.39 29.35 -52.46
C ARG A 899 -17.35 28.17 -52.42
N VAL A 900 -16.83 26.94 -52.41
CA VAL A 900 -17.64 25.72 -52.33
C VAL A 900 -18.42 25.72 -51.00
N TRP A 901 -17.77 25.97 -49.88
CA TRP A 901 -18.42 26.04 -48.56
C TRP A 901 -19.57 27.05 -48.53
N ARG A 902 -19.38 28.28 -49.04
CA ARG A 902 -20.45 29.29 -49.10
C ARG A 902 -21.62 28.88 -49.99
N ILE A 903 -21.33 28.25 -51.13
CA ILE A 903 -22.38 27.73 -52.02
C ILE A 903 -23.21 26.68 -51.25
N LEU A 904 -22.55 25.73 -50.58
CA LEU A 904 -23.20 24.68 -49.80
C LEU A 904 -24.00 25.25 -48.61
N LEU A 905 -23.47 26.25 -47.90
CA LEU A 905 -24.18 26.93 -46.82
C LEU A 905 -25.42 27.68 -47.33
N ALA A 906 -25.30 28.43 -48.43
CA ALA A 906 -26.41 29.17 -49.01
C ALA A 906 -27.56 28.26 -49.46
N ARG A 907 -27.23 27.05 -49.95
CA ARG A 907 -28.23 26.02 -50.32
C ARG A 907 -29.11 25.57 -49.15
N THR A 908 -28.64 25.72 -47.91
CA THR A 908 -29.45 25.39 -46.71
C THR A 908 -30.55 26.40 -46.41
N GLY A 909 -30.67 27.48 -47.20
CA GLY A 909 -31.58 28.60 -46.92
C GLY A 909 -31.11 29.47 -45.76
N PHE A 910 -29.82 29.36 -45.38
CA PHE A 910 -29.25 30.12 -44.28
C PHE A 910 -29.40 31.63 -44.52
N THR A 911 -30.03 32.30 -43.55
CA THR A 911 -30.06 33.76 -43.45
C THR A 911 -29.33 34.15 -42.17
N ALA A 912 -28.35 35.03 -42.30
CA ALA A 912 -27.57 35.49 -41.14
C ALA A 912 -28.50 36.17 -40.11
N PRO A 913 -28.39 35.83 -38.82
CA PRO A 913 -29.21 36.46 -37.78
C PRO A 913 -28.84 37.93 -37.59
N ALA A 914 -29.76 38.72 -37.02
CA ALA A 914 -29.43 40.06 -36.54
C ALA A 914 -28.44 39.96 -35.37
N LEU A 915 -27.37 40.76 -35.40
CA LEU A 915 -26.28 40.71 -34.43
C LEU A 915 -26.15 42.00 -33.62
N THR A 916 -25.58 41.91 -32.42
CA THR A 916 -25.22 42.99 -31.50
C THR A 916 -23.77 42.83 -31.04
N SER A 917 -23.06 43.93 -30.84
CA SER A 917 -21.69 43.92 -30.30
C SER A 917 -21.63 44.03 -28.77
N ASP A 918 -22.79 44.07 -28.11
CA ASP A 918 -22.90 44.08 -26.66
C ASP A 918 -22.78 42.64 -26.09
N PRO A 919 -21.76 42.33 -25.28
CA PRO A 919 -21.58 41.02 -24.69
C PRO A 919 -22.49 40.73 -23.49
N ASP A 920 -23.23 41.69 -22.92
CA ASP A 920 -23.92 41.51 -21.62
C ASP A 920 -22.99 40.92 -20.54
N LEU A 921 -21.75 41.40 -20.45
CA LEU A 921 -20.76 40.84 -19.53
C LEU A 921 -21.10 41.20 -18.07
N HIS A 922 -21.33 40.18 -17.24
CA HIS A 922 -21.66 40.31 -15.82
C HIS A 922 -21.01 39.19 -14.99
N LEU A 923 -20.96 39.36 -13.67
CA LEU A 923 -20.54 38.28 -12.76
C LEU A 923 -21.77 37.55 -12.20
N VAL A 924 -21.61 36.26 -11.91
CA VAL A 924 -22.54 35.51 -11.06
C VAL A 924 -21.76 35.04 -9.83
N ALA A 925 -22.06 35.63 -8.68
CA ALA A 925 -21.41 35.34 -7.41
C ALA A 925 -22.40 34.69 -6.45
N ASP A 926 -22.12 33.46 -6.00
CA ASP A 926 -23.02 32.66 -5.15
C ASP A 926 -24.47 32.63 -5.66
N GLY A 927 -24.63 32.48 -6.99
CA GLY A 927 -25.92 32.47 -7.68
C GLY A 927 -26.59 33.83 -7.90
N ARG A 928 -25.92 34.95 -7.55
CA ARG A 928 -26.44 36.31 -7.75
C ARG A 928 -25.74 37.01 -8.91
N ARG A 929 -26.51 37.58 -9.84
CA ARG A 929 -26.01 38.42 -10.93
C ARG A 929 -25.53 39.77 -10.39
N ILE A 930 -24.31 40.17 -10.75
CA ILE A 930 -23.65 41.42 -10.37
C ILE A 930 -23.27 42.17 -11.64
N GLU A 931 -23.81 43.38 -11.78
CA GLU A 931 -23.50 44.26 -12.90
C GLU A 931 -22.15 44.97 -12.69
N PRO A 932 -21.43 45.31 -13.77
CA PRO A 932 -20.20 46.09 -13.66
C PRO A 932 -20.51 47.50 -13.14
N GLU A 933 -19.73 47.99 -12.18
CA GLU A 933 -19.78 49.40 -11.77
C GLU A 933 -19.17 50.32 -12.83
N ARG A 934 -18.22 49.80 -13.61
CA ARG A 934 -17.55 50.50 -14.70
C ARG A 934 -17.24 49.54 -15.84
N ALA A 935 -17.49 49.97 -17.08
CA ALA A 935 -17.18 49.25 -18.31
C ALA A 935 -16.68 50.24 -19.37
N GLU A 936 -15.36 50.38 -19.51
CA GLU A 936 -14.72 51.32 -20.45
C GLU A 936 -13.51 50.65 -21.11
N ASP A 937 -13.32 50.86 -22.40
CA ASP A 937 -12.16 50.38 -23.18
C ASP A 937 -11.82 48.87 -23.01
N GLY A 938 -12.85 48.02 -22.87
CA GLY A 938 -12.68 46.57 -22.70
C GLY A 938 -12.30 46.12 -21.28
N VAL A 939 -12.29 47.04 -20.31
CA VAL A 939 -12.05 46.75 -18.89
C VAL A 939 -13.36 46.87 -18.12
N TYR A 940 -13.71 45.81 -17.40
CA TYR A 940 -14.93 45.71 -16.59
C TYR A 940 -14.56 45.59 -15.13
N THR A 941 -15.10 46.46 -14.27
CA THR A 941 -14.85 46.43 -12.83
C THR A 941 -16.13 46.15 -12.06
N PHE A 942 -16.07 45.19 -11.16
CA PHE A 942 -17.16 44.73 -10.31
C PHE A 942 -16.77 44.86 -8.84
N ARG A 943 -17.71 45.22 -7.97
CA ARG A 943 -17.51 45.22 -6.51
C ARG A 943 -18.44 44.23 -5.83
N LEU A 944 -17.86 43.35 -5.04
CA LEU A 944 -18.58 42.43 -4.16
C LEU A 944 -18.39 42.86 -2.71
N GLY A 945 -19.48 43.02 -1.99
CA GLY A 945 -19.46 43.40 -0.57
C GLY A 945 -19.03 42.27 0.39
N TRP A 946 -18.69 41.10 -0.15
CA TRP A 946 -18.33 39.89 0.59
C TRP A 946 -17.33 39.06 -0.24
N ALA A 947 -16.69 38.09 0.40
CA ALA A 947 -15.87 37.07 -0.26
C ALA A 947 -16.78 35.95 -0.81
N PRO A 948 -16.93 35.79 -2.13
CA PRO A 948 -17.81 34.78 -2.70
C PRO A 948 -17.22 33.37 -2.54
N LEU A 949 -18.09 32.37 -2.32
CA LEU A 949 -17.69 30.95 -2.34
C LEU A 949 -17.58 30.43 -3.78
N GLU A 950 -18.40 30.97 -4.67
CA GLU A 950 -18.40 30.67 -6.11
C GLU A 950 -18.50 31.97 -6.91
N LEU A 951 -17.67 32.10 -7.95
CA LEU A 951 -17.65 33.26 -8.83
C LEU A 951 -17.55 32.83 -10.29
N ARG A 952 -18.46 33.34 -11.13
CA ARG A 952 -18.51 33.07 -12.58
C ARG A 952 -18.52 34.35 -13.40
N LEU A 953 -17.95 34.28 -14.60
CA LEU A 953 -17.96 35.32 -15.62
C LEU A 953 -18.96 34.94 -16.72
N ALA A 954 -20.10 35.63 -16.77
CA ALA A 954 -21.19 35.33 -17.68
C ALA A 954 -21.31 36.38 -18.79
N SER A 955 -21.57 35.95 -20.03
CA SER A 955 -21.77 36.80 -21.20
C SER A 955 -22.67 36.15 -22.25
N ARG A 956 -23.17 36.94 -23.21
CA ARG A 956 -23.69 36.41 -24.46
C ARG A 956 -22.61 35.59 -25.13
N SER A 957 -23.02 34.47 -25.73
CA SER A 957 -22.13 33.64 -26.52
C SER A 957 -22.80 33.16 -27.80
N ALA A 958 -22.01 32.93 -28.83
CA ALA A 958 -22.46 32.33 -30.06
C ALA A 958 -21.42 31.38 -30.62
N VAL A 959 -21.86 30.51 -31.51
CA VAL A 959 -20.96 29.67 -32.31
C VAL A 959 -20.74 30.40 -33.63
N PRO A 960 -19.51 30.86 -33.96
CA PRO A 960 -19.25 31.61 -35.21
C PRO A 960 -19.73 30.89 -36.47
N LEU A 961 -19.59 29.56 -36.51
CA LEU A 961 -20.16 28.69 -37.54
C LEU A 961 -21.69 28.81 -37.65
N ALA A 962 -22.41 28.80 -36.54
CA ALA A 962 -23.87 28.86 -36.52
C ALA A 962 -24.44 30.21 -36.99
N ILE A 963 -23.66 31.29 -36.84
CA ILE A 963 -23.99 32.63 -37.34
C ILE A 963 -23.35 32.94 -38.70
N GLY A 964 -22.68 31.97 -39.33
CA GLY A 964 -22.12 32.06 -40.68
C GLY A 964 -21.00 33.10 -40.81
N ARG A 965 -20.19 33.28 -39.76
CA ARG A 965 -19.08 34.24 -39.74
C ARG A 965 -17.72 33.60 -40.04
N SER A 966 -17.52 32.36 -39.61
CA SER A 966 -16.30 31.58 -39.86
C SER A 966 -16.60 30.08 -39.75
N HIS A 967 -15.58 29.24 -39.97
CA HIS A 967 -15.65 27.80 -39.78
C HIS A 967 -15.52 27.37 -38.30
N ASP A 968 -15.38 28.31 -37.36
CA ASP A 968 -15.14 28.03 -35.94
C ASP A 968 -16.41 27.46 -35.25
N PRO A 969 -16.38 26.20 -34.79
CA PRO A 969 -17.53 25.53 -34.19
C PRO A 969 -17.66 25.78 -32.69
N ARG A 970 -16.69 26.45 -32.05
CA ARG A 970 -16.68 26.67 -30.61
C ARG A 970 -17.76 27.68 -30.23
N ARG A 971 -18.41 27.45 -29.08
CA ARG A 971 -19.25 28.49 -28.47
C ARG A 971 -18.33 29.50 -27.79
N LEU A 972 -18.32 30.72 -28.29
CA LEU A 972 -17.46 31.80 -27.84
C LEU A 972 -18.30 32.90 -27.18
N GLY A 973 -17.97 33.23 -25.94
CA GLY A 973 -18.43 34.41 -25.20
C GLY A 973 -17.48 35.58 -25.44
N VAL A 974 -16.92 36.13 -24.36
CA VAL A 974 -15.84 37.13 -24.44
C VAL A 974 -14.46 36.50 -24.43
N ALA A 975 -13.48 37.12 -25.08
CA ALA A 975 -12.06 36.75 -24.96
C ALA A 975 -11.40 37.58 -23.88
N ILE A 976 -10.78 36.93 -22.89
CA ILE A 976 -10.09 37.60 -21.78
C ILE A 976 -8.58 37.66 -22.03
N ARG A 977 -7.95 38.73 -21.51
CA ARG A 977 -6.50 38.83 -21.27
C ARG A 977 -6.16 38.50 -19.82
N SER A 978 -6.99 38.98 -18.89
CA SER A 978 -6.80 38.74 -17.46
C SER A 978 -8.09 38.90 -16.65
N ILE A 979 -8.13 38.22 -15.51
CA ILE A 979 -9.08 38.42 -14.43
C ILE A 979 -8.29 38.75 -13.17
N GLU A 980 -8.48 39.93 -12.61
CA GLU A 980 -7.79 40.40 -11.41
C GLU A 980 -8.77 40.50 -10.25
N LEU A 981 -8.43 39.89 -9.11
CA LEU A 981 -9.18 39.96 -7.87
C LEU A 981 -8.35 40.74 -6.85
N CYS A 982 -8.89 41.84 -6.33
CA CYS A 982 -8.23 42.70 -5.36
C CYS A 982 -9.07 42.87 -4.09
N ALA A 983 -8.51 42.52 -2.94
CA ALA A 983 -9.10 42.79 -1.62
C ALA A 983 -8.00 43.20 -0.63
N ASP A 984 -8.26 44.20 0.21
CA ASP A 984 -7.34 44.70 1.25
C ASP A 984 -5.89 44.97 0.76
N GLY A 985 -5.72 45.36 -0.51
CA GLY A 985 -4.42 45.63 -1.13
C GLY A 985 -3.67 44.40 -1.65
N VAL A 986 -4.23 43.20 -1.51
CA VAL A 986 -3.74 41.97 -2.10
C VAL A 986 -4.40 41.75 -3.46
N THR A 987 -3.61 41.54 -4.50
CA THR A 987 -4.09 41.29 -5.86
C THR A 987 -3.69 39.89 -6.33
N THR A 988 -4.68 39.10 -6.74
CA THR A 988 -4.51 37.83 -7.44
C THR A 988 -4.92 38.01 -8.89
N ALA A 989 -4.02 37.75 -9.84
CA ALA A 989 -4.30 37.86 -11.26
C ALA A 989 -4.28 36.48 -11.93
N LEU A 990 -5.30 36.21 -12.73
CA LEU A 990 -5.38 35.07 -13.63
C LEU A 990 -5.18 35.60 -15.05
N SER A 991 -3.99 35.39 -15.60
CA SER A 991 -3.68 35.70 -17.01
C SER A 991 -4.37 34.68 -17.94
N TYR A 992 -4.55 35.04 -19.22
CA TYR A 992 -5.19 34.22 -20.24
C TYR A 992 -4.54 32.84 -20.42
N ASP A 993 -3.27 32.66 -20.05
CA ASP A 993 -2.50 31.41 -20.14
C ASP A 993 -2.58 30.58 -18.85
N SER A 994 -3.28 31.05 -17.82
CA SER A 994 -3.37 30.34 -16.54
C SER A 994 -3.96 28.94 -16.72
N PRO A 995 -3.28 27.87 -16.29
CA PRO A 995 -3.80 26.50 -16.34
C PRO A 995 -4.98 26.30 -15.35
N ALA A 996 -5.30 27.31 -14.55
CA ALA A 996 -6.44 27.31 -13.64
C ALA A 996 -7.79 27.47 -14.35
N LEU A 997 -7.82 28.13 -15.51
CA LEU A 997 -9.04 28.53 -16.21
C LEU A 997 -9.56 27.37 -17.07
N VAL A 998 -10.23 26.42 -16.44
CA VAL A 998 -10.69 25.17 -17.08
C VAL A 998 -12.20 25.19 -17.34
N ASP A 999 -13.01 25.33 -16.30
CA ASP A 999 -14.47 25.22 -16.42
C ASP A 999 -15.07 26.49 -17.04
N GLY A 1000 -15.69 26.33 -18.21
CA GLY A 1000 -16.31 27.43 -18.96
C GLY A 1000 -15.35 28.28 -19.81
N PHE A 1001 -14.10 27.86 -19.94
CA PHE A 1001 -13.09 28.48 -20.79
C PHE A 1001 -12.67 27.52 -21.92
N GLN A 1002 -12.34 28.09 -23.07
CA GLN A 1002 -11.67 27.40 -24.18
C GLN A 1002 -10.16 27.37 -23.94
N ASP A 1003 -9.41 26.64 -24.76
CA ASP A 1003 -7.94 26.63 -24.69
C ASP A 1003 -7.35 28.02 -24.95
N ALA A 1004 -6.16 28.26 -24.38
CA ALA A 1004 -5.45 29.52 -24.56
C ALA A 1004 -4.92 29.64 -25.99
N GLU A 1005 -5.21 30.75 -26.64
CA GLU A 1005 -4.66 31.09 -27.96
C GLU A 1005 -3.35 31.88 -27.76
N PHE A 1006 -2.25 31.17 -27.49
CA PHE A 1006 -0.94 31.77 -27.16
C PHE A 1006 -0.46 32.75 -28.23
N GLY A 1007 -0.65 32.45 -29.51
CA GLY A 1007 -0.28 33.34 -30.63
C GLY A 1007 -1.07 34.64 -30.68
N ARG A 1008 -2.18 34.76 -29.95
CA ARG A 1008 -3.06 35.93 -29.89
C ARG A 1008 -3.18 36.53 -28.49
N GLU A 1009 -2.48 35.96 -27.51
CA GLU A 1009 -2.49 36.35 -26.10
C GLU A 1009 -3.91 36.51 -25.51
N LEU A 1010 -4.79 35.54 -25.80
CA LEU A 1010 -6.17 35.56 -25.33
C LEU A 1010 -6.70 34.17 -24.99
N ARG A 1011 -7.77 34.12 -24.19
CA ARG A 1011 -8.57 32.91 -23.95
C ARG A 1011 -10.04 33.23 -24.06
N TRP A 1012 -10.78 32.47 -24.85
CA TRP A 1012 -12.24 32.62 -24.96
C TRP A 1012 -12.95 31.97 -23.79
N THR A 1013 -13.97 32.65 -23.26
CA THR A 1013 -15.02 31.99 -22.46
C THR A 1013 -16.02 31.30 -23.37
N ASN A 1014 -16.81 30.36 -22.85
CA ASN A 1014 -17.97 29.80 -23.57
C ASN A 1014 -19.29 30.59 -23.34
N GLY A 1015 -19.20 31.69 -22.59
CA GLY A 1015 -20.35 32.46 -22.10
C GLY A 1015 -20.63 32.29 -20.60
N ASP A 1016 -20.02 31.32 -19.92
CA ASP A 1016 -20.13 31.12 -18.46
C ASP A 1016 -18.85 30.49 -17.88
N GLY A 1017 -17.82 31.30 -17.61
CA GLY A 1017 -16.52 30.86 -17.10
C GLY A 1017 -16.40 30.85 -15.58
N VAL A 1018 -15.96 29.76 -14.95
CA VAL A 1018 -15.77 29.66 -13.49
C VAL A 1018 -14.41 30.18 -13.06
N VAL A 1019 -14.41 31.13 -12.11
CA VAL A 1019 -13.17 31.58 -11.46
C VAL A 1019 -12.74 30.55 -10.41
N PRO A 1020 -11.53 29.98 -10.49
CA PRO A 1020 -11.10 28.87 -9.63
C PRO A 1020 -11.11 29.21 -8.14
N GLY A 1021 -11.65 28.32 -7.31
CA GLY A 1021 -11.78 28.54 -5.86
C GLY A 1021 -10.46 28.85 -5.13
N ARG A 1022 -9.32 28.35 -5.64
CA ARG A 1022 -7.99 28.70 -5.10
C ARG A 1022 -7.63 30.18 -5.21
N ALA A 1023 -8.15 30.87 -6.23
CA ALA A 1023 -7.98 32.30 -6.40
C ALA A 1023 -8.88 33.10 -5.43
N LEU A 1024 -9.89 32.46 -4.83
CA LEU A 1024 -10.82 33.06 -3.88
C LEU A 1024 -10.36 32.90 -2.42
N PHE A 1025 -9.58 31.85 -2.09
CA PHE A 1025 -9.09 31.58 -0.72
C PHE A 1025 -8.17 32.66 -0.13
N ALA A 1026 -7.66 33.57 -0.95
CA ALA A 1026 -6.81 34.67 -0.47
C ALA A 1026 -7.60 35.80 0.21
N PHE A 1027 -8.94 35.71 0.29
CA PHE A 1027 -9.80 36.84 0.64
C PHE A 1027 -10.89 36.45 1.65
N ASP A 1028 -10.98 37.19 2.76
CA ASP A 1028 -12.00 37.03 3.81
C ASP A 1028 -13.03 38.20 3.86
N GLY A 1029 -12.91 39.17 2.94
CA GLY A 1029 -13.65 40.44 2.95
C GLY A 1029 -14.15 40.90 1.57
N PRO A 1030 -14.58 42.18 1.41
CA PRO A 1030 -15.04 42.72 0.13
C PRO A 1030 -13.98 42.60 -0.98
N VAL A 1031 -14.39 42.16 -2.17
CA VAL A 1031 -13.49 41.92 -3.31
C VAL A 1031 -13.87 42.83 -4.49
N THR A 1032 -12.89 43.48 -5.10
CA THR A 1032 -13.03 44.13 -6.41
C THR A 1032 -12.49 43.18 -7.48
N VAL A 1033 -13.30 42.91 -8.50
CA VAL A 1033 -12.92 42.06 -9.63
C VAL A 1033 -12.80 42.92 -10.88
N THR A 1034 -11.66 42.86 -11.55
CA THR A 1034 -11.41 43.55 -12.83
C THR A 1034 -11.18 42.51 -13.92
N VAL A 1035 -11.94 42.60 -15.01
CA VAL A 1035 -11.81 41.71 -16.17
C VAL A 1035 -11.34 42.54 -17.35
N GLN A 1036 -10.20 42.16 -17.92
CA GLN A 1036 -9.67 42.79 -19.13
C GLN A 1036 -9.95 41.90 -20.34
N LEU A 1037 -10.68 42.44 -21.33
CA LEU A 1037 -10.97 41.75 -22.56
C LEU A 1037 -9.85 41.93 -23.60
N ALA A 1038 -9.59 40.86 -24.35
CA ALA A 1038 -8.72 40.88 -25.52
C ALA A 1038 -9.50 41.15 -26.81
N ASP A 1039 -10.70 40.58 -26.92
CA ASP A 1039 -11.54 40.61 -28.12
C ASP A 1039 -13.01 40.27 -27.77
N ARG A 1040 -13.92 40.45 -28.73
CA ARG A 1040 -15.35 40.12 -28.61
C ARG A 1040 -15.94 39.69 -29.95
N LEU A 1041 -17.01 38.90 -29.89
CA LEU A 1041 -17.80 38.50 -31.05
C LEU A 1041 -18.95 39.49 -31.31
N ASP A 1042 -19.53 39.43 -32.52
CA ASP A 1042 -20.89 39.89 -32.80
C ASP A 1042 -21.89 38.79 -32.37
N TYR A 1043 -22.71 39.06 -31.35
CA TYR A 1043 -23.64 38.09 -30.76
C TYR A 1043 -25.04 38.20 -31.37
N PRO A 1044 -25.82 37.11 -31.49
CA PRO A 1044 -27.22 37.18 -31.89
C PRO A 1044 -28.06 38.07 -30.97
N VAL A 1045 -28.90 38.93 -31.56
CA VAL A 1045 -29.93 39.67 -30.81
C VAL A 1045 -31.00 38.66 -30.41
N ALA A 1046 -31.19 38.43 -29.11
CA ALA A 1046 -32.21 37.50 -28.62
C ALA A 1046 -33.62 38.00 -29.04
N VAL A 1047 -34.34 37.19 -29.81
CA VAL A 1047 -35.81 37.31 -29.93
C VAL A 1047 -36.39 36.68 -28.67
N ALA A 1048 -37.33 37.38 -28.00
CA ALA A 1048 -38.00 36.87 -26.81
C ALA A 1048 -38.50 35.43 -27.04
N ALA A 1049 -38.03 34.50 -26.21
CA ALA A 1049 -38.22 33.07 -26.41
C ALA A 1049 -39.71 32.69 -26.35
N GLU A 1050 -40.25 32.15 -27.45
CA GLU A 1050 -41.39 31.24 -27.37
C GLU A 1050 -40.94 29.93 -26.72
N SER A 1051 -41.61 29.59 -25.63
CA SER A 1051 -41.41 28.38 -24.85
C SER A 1051 -41.57 27.13 -25.71
N THR A 1052 -40.52 26.30 -25.79
CA THR A 1052 -40.66 24.87 -26.13
C THR A 1052 -39.76 24.01 -25.22
N PRO A 1053 -40.19 22.77 -24.92
CA PRO A 1053 -39.89 22.09 -23.66
C PRO A 1053 -38.56 21.34 -23.66
N ARG A 1054 -37.98 21.20 -22.45
CA ARG A 1054 -36.87 20.29 -22.16
C ARG A 1054 -37.19 18.87 -22.62
N ILE A 1055 -36.36 18.32 -23.50
CA ILE A 1055 -36.29 16.88 -23.73
C ILE A 1055 -35.21 16.33 -22.79
N ALA A 1056 -35.56 15.29 -22.04
CA ALA A 1056 -34.71 14.57 -21.11
C ALA A 1056 -34.06 13.36 -21.79
N ALA A 1057 -32.84 13.05 -21.32
CA ALA A 1057 -31.97 11.90 -21.60
C ALA A 1057 -31.28 11.88 -22.96
#